data_AF-A0A6A8QKL4-F1
#
_entry.id   AF-A0A6A8QKL4-F1
#
_cell.length_a   1.000
_cell.length_b   1.000
_cell.length_c   1.000
_cell.angle_alpha   90.00
_cell.angle_beta   90.00
_cell.angle_gamma   90.00
#
_symmetry.space_group_name_H-M   'P 1'
#
loop_
_entity.id
_entity.type
_entity.pdbx_description
1 polymer ?
#
loop_
_entity_poly.entity_id
_entity_poly.type
_entity_poly.pdbx_seq_one_letter_code
_entity_poly.pdbx_strand_id
1 'polypeptide(L)'
;MSLFHNLHLGTKLMLTTGGAILLVAAVLTYSNLRTMETVITTAEHSELEGHFRALSDSIAQESRMSEALATLVASLSVTQDRVAANDRAGLLSLYQPAFQALAGEFGIDQFQFHTPSAVSLLRVHKPERFGDDLSSFRQTVVRTNQTHKPTQGLEGGVAGLGIRGVVPVTGPGGRPLGSVEFGAGFGQGFFDAFKARRDVDVALYLFEGDKMTTFASTMGGASLLPAAKIAKVLSSEPLFAEVQTGAGAGRAVYAAPLVDFSGRRIGVIELAQDRGRFAGALSDARSTALLMAAIALAVGLSLAALAARNITGRLQILVDGVHRVARGDLSVDIALKGADEVGRLGHAAQDMRSQLHSLVVELRSHAVAVHKAAQEISGAVEGQAATSSQMSASVAEITSTTEELSASSTQIAEHSKSVVDIANQTWEESKKGAQAMDLVMTKMREIQEDNQTSLAEIMELGTRSKEISKVMGIINTIADQTKLIAFNAALEAASAGEAGRRFGVVAAEIRRLADSVTDSTGEIETKISQIQDSISRLIITSEKGVTGTADGMAATANTATLLGTMVGAARQTTNAAQQISLSTQQQKTASNQVVVALREIVSASSHTAQSIARISEISRDMARMSAELDDLVDHFKLDGGAGGEGAGTTTRSLRSTIQTA
;
A
#
# COMPACT_ATOMS: atom_id res chain seq x y z
N MET A 1 -3.24 38.40 -12.15
CA MET A 1 -2.74 37.03 -11.86
C MET A 1 -3.57 35.89 -12.49
N SER A 2 -4.77 36.11 -13.07
CA SER A 2 -5.56 35.02 -13.70
C SER A 2 -5.05 34.54 -15.06
N LEU A 3 -4.29 35.37 -15.81
CA LEU A 3 -3.74 35.01 -17.13
C LEU A 3 -2.73 33.84 -17.11
N PHE A 4 -2.12 33.53 -15.96
CA PHE A 4 -1.11 32.48 -15.86
C PHE A 4 -1.66 31.09 -15.58
N HIS A 5 -2.95 30.91 -15.30
CA HIS A 5 -3.47 29.59 -14.92
C HIS A 5 -3.53 28.61 -16.12
N ASN A 6 -3.96 29.08 -17.29
CA ASN A 6 -4.23 28.23 -18.46
C ASN A 6 -3.04 28.05 -19.42
N LEU A 7 -1.88 28.63 -19.11
CA LEU A 7 -0.69 28.48 -19.95
C LEU A 7 0.00 27.14 -19.68
N HIS A 8 0.51 26.48 -20.72
CA HIS A 8 1.35 25.30 -20.53
C HIS A 8 2.59 25.64 -19.70
N LEU A 9 3.08 24.70 -18.88
CA LEU A 9 4.22 24.89 -17.99
C LEU A 9 5.45 25.45 -18.73
N GLY A 10 5.71 24.98 -19.95
CA GLY A 10 6.79 25.49 -20.79
C GLY A 10 6.63 26.97 -21.15
N THR A 11 5.41 27.41 -21.46
CA THR A 11 5.10 28.82 -21.75
C THR A 11 5.24 29.69 -20.50
N LYS A 12 4.86 29.19 -19.32
CA LYS A 12 5.05 29.92 -18.06
C LYS A 12 6.54 30.15 -17.78
N LEU A 13 7.37 29.10 -17.92
CA LEU A 13 8.82 29.19 -17.73
C LEU A 13 9.49 30.18 -18.68
N MET A 14 9.07 30.20 -19.96
CA MET A 14 9.59 31.16 -20.94
C MET A 14 9.20 32.61 -20.58
N LEU A 15 7.94 32.85 -20.21
CA LEU A 15 7.46 34.21 -19.90
C LEU A 15 8.08 34.77 -18.61
N THR A 16 8.21 33.95 -17.56
CA THR A 16 8.82 34.39 -16.30
C THR A 16 10.31 34.66 -16.47
N THR A 17 11.03 33.77 -17.16
CA THR A 17 12.46 33.92 -17.41
C THR A 17 12.73 35.11 -18.35
N GLY A 18 11.98 35.23 -19.43
CA GLY A 18 12.09 36.35 -20.36
C GLY A 18 11.80 37.70 -19.70
N GLY A 19 10.76 37.77 -18.86
CA GLY A 19 10.44 38.97 -18.08
C GLY A 19 11.54 39.36 -17.09
N ALA A 20 12.12 38.39 -16.38
CA ALA A 20 13.22 38.63 -15.45
C ALA A 20 14.48 39.14 -16.16
N ILE A 21 14.84 38.55 -17.31
CA ILE A 21 16.01 38.98 -18.09
C ILE A 21 15.81 40.39 -18.64
N LEU A 22 14.62 40.71 -19.16
CA LEU A 22 14.29 42.06 -19.62
C LEU A 22 14.44 43.10 -18.51
N LEU A 23 13.97 42.78 -17.30
CA LEU A 23 14.10 43.67 -16.14
C LEU A 23 15.58 43.91 -15.80
N VAL A 24 16.38 42.84 -15.70
CA VAL A 24 17.81 42.93 -15.37
C VAL A 24 18.57 43.71 -16.44
N ALA A 25 18.31 43.42 -17.72
CA ALA A 25 18.91 44.12 -18.84
C ALA A 25 18.57 45.62 -18.81
N ALA A 26 17.30 45.99 -18.56
CA ALA A 26 16.88 47.38 -18.45
C ALA A 26 17.59 48.13 -17.31
N VAL A 27 17.72 47.50 -16.13
CA VAL A 27 18.42 48.08 -14.97
C VAL A 27 19.91 48.29 -15.27
N LEU A 28 20.57 47.31 -15.87
CA LEU A 28 22.00 47.40 -16.21
C LEU A 28 22.27 48.45 -17.30
N THR A 29 21.43 48.50 -18.35
CA THR A 29 21.53 49.53 -19.39
C THR A 29 21.34 50.94 -18.81
N TYR A 30 20.34 51.13 -17.94
CA TYR A 30 20.13 52.41 -17.27
C TYR A 30 21.32 52.81 -16.38
N SER A 31 21.85 51.87 -15.59
CA SER A 31 23.02 52.10 -14.73
C SER A 31 24.26 52.48 -15.53
N ASN A 32 24.52 51.80 -16.66
CA ASN A 32 25.68 52.08 -17.52
C ASN A 32 25.60 53.49 -18.14
N LEU A 33 24.43 53.86 -18.66
CA LEU A 33 24.23 55.19 -19.26
C LEU A 33 24.41 56.32 -18.24
N ARG A 34 23.86 56.15 -17.02
CA ARG A 34 24.04 57.11 -15.92
C ARG A 34 25.50 57.27 -15.50
N THR A 35 26.23 56.16 -15.45
CA THR A 35 27.65 56.18 -15.11
C THR A 35 28.45 56.96 -16.16
N MET A 36 28.18 56.74 -17.45
CA MET A 36 28.88 57.41 -18.54
C MET A 36 28.62 58.94 -18.58
N GLU A 37 27.38 59.36 -18.33
CA GLU A 37 27.01 60.79 -18.22
C GLU A 37 27.81 61.52 -17.13
N THR A 38 28.00 60.86 -15.98
CA THR A 38 28.77 61.40 -14.86
C THR A 38 30.25 61.53 -15.19
N VAL A 39 30.83 60.53 -15.88
CA VAL A 39 32.23 60.54 -16.30
C VAL A 39 32.51 61.67 -17.28
N ILE A 40 31.64 61.90 -18.27
CA ILE A 40 31.79 62.96 -19.27
C ILE A 40 31.76 64.34 -18.60
N THR A 41 30.76 64.61 -17.75
CA THR A 41 30.63 65.89 -17.05
C THR A 41 31.85 66.21 -16.19
N THR A 42 32.42 65.19 -15.54
CA THR A 42 33.63 65.33 -14.72
C THR A 42 34.86 65.63 -15.59
N ALA A 43 34.96 65.02 -16.77
CA ALA A 43 36.04 65.27 -17.72
C ALA A 43 35.99 66.71 -18.28
N GLU A 44 34.80 67.19 -18.65
CA GLU A 44 34.57 68.56 -19.14
C GLU A 44 35.01 69.62 -18.12
N HIS A 45 34.68 69.42 -16.83
CA HIS A 45 35.09 70.33 -15.76
C HIS A 45 36.62 70.37 -15.59
N SER A 46 37.26 69.21 -15.53
CA SER A 46 38.71 69.10 -15.36
C SER A 46 39.50 69.73 -16.51
N GLU A 47 39.04 69.55 -17.75
CA GLU A 47 39.68 70.11 -18.95
C GLU A 47 39.63 71.65 -18.95
N LEU A 48 38.46 72.24 -18.70
CA LEU A 48 38.29 73.70 -18.64
C LEU A 48 39.03 74.36 -17.48
N GLU A 49 39.07 73.73 -16.31
CA GLU A 49 39.92 74.19 -15.20
C GLU A 49 41.41 74.17 -15.59
N GLY A 50 41.84 73.12 -16.29
CA GLY A 50 43.20 73.02 -16.85
C GLY A 50 43.53 74.16 -17.82
N HIS A 51 42.57 74.55 -18.67
CA HIS A 51 42.71 75.71 -19.56
C HIS A 51 42.84 77.02 -18.78
N PHE A 52 42.07 77.23 -17.71
CA PHE A 52 42.19 78.44 -16.87
C PHE A 52 43.56 78.57 -16.22
N ARG A 53 44.10 77.45 -15.69
CA ARG A 53 45.46 77.43 -15.14
C ARG A 53 46.49 77.78 -16.20
N ALA A 54 46.38 77.23 -17.40
CA ALA A 54 47.29 77.54 -18.51
C ALA A 54 47.24 79.03 -18.94
N LEU A 55 46.07 79.67 -18.90
CA LEU A 55 45.94 81.10 -19.17
C LEU A 55 46.65 81.92 -18.09
N SER A 56 46.41 81.59 -16.82
CA SER A 56 47.05 82.24 -15.67
C SER A 56 48.57 82.08 -15.70
N ASP A 57 49.07 80.90 -16.06
CA ASP A 57 50.50 80.63 -16.22
C ASP A 57 51.12 81.45 -17.36
N SER A 58 50.39 81.63 -18.45
CA SER A 58 50.83 82.45 -19.58
C SER A 58 50.99 83.92 -19.16
N ILE A 59 50.05 84.45 -18.37
CA ILE A 59 50.13 85.81 -17.80
C ILE A 59 51.34 85.94 -16.85
N ALA A 60 51.53 84.94 -15.98
CA ALA A 60 52.65 84.92 -15.05
C ALA A 60 54.01 84.79 -15.77
N GLN A 61 54.07 84.04 -16.87
CA GLN A 61 55.25 83.92 -17.71
C GLN A 61 55.63 85.26 -18.36
N GLU A 62 54.65 85.97 -18.94
CA GLU A 62 54.89 87.29 -19.54
C GLU A 62 55.33 88.33 -18.49
N SER A 63 54.79 88.22 -17.27
CA SER A 63 55.18 89.05 -16.12
C SER A 63 56.66 88.82 -15.76
N ARG A 64 57.07 87.55 -15.66
CA ARG A 64 58.47 87.16 -15.38
C ARG A 64 59.43 87.60 -16.47
N MET A 65 59.03 87.53 -17.73
CA MET A 65 59.83 88.03 -18.84
C MET A 65 60.05 89.54 -18.73
N SER A 66 58.98 90.29 -18.46
CA SER A 66 59.04 91.74 -18.26
C SER A 66 59.96 92.11 -17.08
N GLU A 67 59.88 91.37 -15.97
CA GLU A 67 60.78 91.55 -14.82
C GLU A 67 62.25 91.24 -15.16
N ALA A 68 62.52 90.18 -15.91
CA ALA A 68 63.86 89.80 -16.32
C ALA A 68 64.52 90.87 -17.21
N LEU A 69 63.76 91.41 -18.19
CA LEU A 69 64.22 92.51 -19.04
C LEU A 69 64.52 93.78 -18.23
N ALA A 70 63.62 94.13 -17.30
CA ALA A 70 63.82 95.25 -16.39
C ALA A 70 65.07 95.06 -15.50
N THR A 71 65.30 93.84 -15.01
CA THR A 71 66.46 93.51 -14.18
C THR A 71 67.77 93.67 -14.93
N LEU A 72 67.83 93.18 -16.16
CA LEU A 72 69.01 93.34 -17.00
C LEU A 72 69.35 94.83 -17.19
N VAL A 73 68.36 95.64 -17.55
CA VAL A 73 68.54 97.08 -17.77
C VAL A 73 68.93 97.81 -16.48
N ALA A 74 68.31 97.48 -15.34
CA ALA A 74 68.60 98.07 -14.04
C ALA A 74 70.03 97.79 -13.53
N SER A 75 70.60 96.66 -13.96
CA SER A 75 71.91 96.17 -13.50
C SER A 75 73.08 96.75 -14.29
N LEU A 76 72.84 97.39 -15.43
CA LEU A 76 73.88 98.02 -16.23
C LEU A 76 74.37 99.31 -15.58
N SER A 77 75.68 99.41 -15.31
CA SER A 77 76.30 100.59 -14.70
C SER A 77 76.00 101.87 -15.49
N VAL A 78 76.05 101.81 -16.82
CA VAL A 78 75.70 102.93 -17.69
C VAL A 78 74.26 103.40 -17.50
N THR A 79 73.31 102.51 -17.20
CA THR A 79 71.93 102.90 -16.85
C THR A 79 71.91 103.63 -15.52
N GLN A 80 72.56 103.05 -14.51
CA GLN A 80 72.57 103.60 -13.15
C GLN A 80 73.16 105.00 -13.14
N ASP A 81 74.29 105.21 -13.83
CA ASP A 81 74.95 106.52 -13.94
C ASP A 81 74.05 107.56 -14.61
N ARG A 82 73.36 107.16 -15.70
CA ARG A 82 72.50 108.07 -16.46
C ARG A 82 71.18 108.37 -15.73
N VAL A 83 70.61 107.39 -15.03
CA VAL A 83 69.45 107.60 -14.14
C VAL A 83 69.84 108.51 -12.96
N ALA A 84 71.01 108.29 -12.34
CA ALA A 84 71.51 109.15 -11.26
C ALA A 84 71.71 110.61 -11.69
N ALA A 85 72.18 110.82 -12.93
CA ALA A 85 72.36 112.15 -13.52
C ALA A 85 71.07 112.78 -14.08
N ASN A 86 69.93 112.07 -14.03
CA ASN A 86 68.70 112.43 -14.75
C ASN A 86 68.92 112.69 -16.26
N ASP A 87 69.87 111.99 -16.88
CA ASP A 87 70.23 112.15 -18.29
C ASP A 87 69.26 111.39 -19.21
N ARG A 88 68.11 112.02 -19.45
CA ARG A 88 67.06 111.51 -20.34
C ARG A 88 67.54 111.31 -21.78
N ALA A 89 68.32 112.24 -22.32
CA ALA A 89 68.80 112.16 -23.70
C ALA A 89 69.75 110.97 -23.87
N GLY A 90 70.63 110.75 -22.89
CA GLY A 90 71.51 109.58 -22.83
C GLY A 90 70.73 108.26 -22.76
N LEU A 91 69.79 108.13 -21.83
CA LEU A 91 68.96 106.93 -21.69
C LEU A 91 68.16 106.61 -22.97
N LEU A 92 67.60 107.64 -23.63
CA LEU A 92 66.85 107.46 -24.87
C LEU A 92 67.74 106.94 -26.00
N SER A 93 68.91 107.54 -26.20
CA SER A 93 69.85 107.10 -27.24
C SER A 93 70.34 105.67 -27.04
N LEU A 94 70.48 105.24 -25.79
CA LEU A 94 70.93 103.90 -25.43
C LEU A 94 69.85 102.84 -25.67
N TYR A 95 68.60 103.14 -25.34
CA TYR A 95 67.53 102.13 -25.26
C TYR A 95 66.52 102.16 -26.40
N GLN A 96 66.43 103.23 -27.20
CA GLN A 96 65.49 103.31 -28.31
C GLN A 96 65.63 102.15 -29.33
N PRO A 97 66.85 101.77 -29.78
CA PRO A 97 66.99 100.68 -30.75
C PRO A 97 66.57 99.32 -30.16
N ALA A 98 66.93 99.07 -28.89
CA ALA A 98 66.56 97.84 -28.19
C ALA A 98 65.04 97.73 -28.01
N PHE A 99 64.37 98.84 -27.70
CA PHE A 99 62.91 98.86 -27.57
C PHE A 99 62.21 98.50 -28.88
N GLN A 100 62.67 99.01 -30.04
CA GLN A 100 62.07 98.70 -31.34
C GLN A 100 62.12 97.20 -31.66
N ALA A 101 63.23 96.52 -31.33
CA ALA A 101 63.35 95.07 -31.48
C ALA A 101 62.44 94.31 -30.53
N LEU A 102 62.41 94.70 -29.24
CA LEU A 102 61.57 94.07 -28.23
C LEU A 102 60.07 94.24 -28.51
N ALA A 103 59.66 95.39 -29.03
CA ALA A 103 58.28 95.66 -29.42
C ALA A 103 57.83 94.80 -30.62
N GLY A 104 58.71 94.61 -31.61
CA GLY A 104 58.41 93.86 -32.83
C GLY A 104 58.34 92.34 -32.63
N GLU A 105 59.29 91.76 -31.90
CA GLU A 105 59.42 90.29 -31.79
C GLU A 105 58.85 89.71 -30.49
N PHE A 106 58.85 90.49 -29.40
CA PHE A 106 58.54 89.99 -28.05
C PHE A 106 57.29 90.63 -27.44
N GLY A 107 56.52 91.42 -28.20
CA GLY A 107 55.24 91.98 -27.75
C GLY A 107 55.36 92.97 -26.58
N ILE A 108 56.53 93.61 -26.44
CA ILE A 108 56.79 94.60 -25.41
C ILE A 108 56.25 95.96 -25.86
N ASP A 109 55.16 96.41 -25.24
CA ASP A 109 54.51 97.68 -25.57
C ASP A 109 55.02 98.85 -24.74
N GLN A 110 55.61 98.57 -23.57
CA GLN A 110 56.07 99.60 -22.65
C GLN A 110 57.48 99.34 -22.17
N PHE A 111 58.28 100.40 -22.22
CA PHE A 111 59.60 100.48 -21.59
C PHE A 111 59.77 101.90 -21.03
N GLN A 112 59.95 102.02 -19.72
CA GLN A 112 59.94 103.31 -19.02
C GLN A 112 60.88 103.31 -17.81
N PHE A 113 61.50 104.47 -17.55
CA PHE A 113 62.29 104.78 -16.37
C PHE A 113 61.55 105.78 -15.48
N HIS A 114 61.70 105.62 -14.18
CA HIS A 114 61.04 106.42 -13.15
C HIS A 114 62.04 106.95 -12.13
N THR A 115 61.76 108.11 -11.55
CA THR A 115 62.49 108.63 -10.39
C THR A 115 62.02 107.94 -9.10
N PRO A 116 62.71 108.12 -7.95
CA PRO A 116 62.29 107.52 -6.67
C PRO A 116 60.88 107.96 -6.22
N SER A 117 60.45 109.16 -6.62
CA SER A 117 59.10 109.69 -6.34
C SER A 117 58.04 109.22 -7.34
N ALA A 118 58.32 108.17 -8.13
CA ALA A 118 57.42 107.63 -9.15
C ALA A 118 57.04 108.64 -10.25
N VAL A 119 57.90 109.62 -10.51
CA VAL A 119 57.75 110.55 -11.65
C VAL A 119 58.39 109.90 -12.89
N SER A 120 57.74 110.03 -14.05
CA SER A 120 58.27 109.52 -15.30
C SER A 120 59.56 110.23 -15.70
N LEU A 121 60.71 109.57 -15.60
CA LEU A 121 61.99 110.11 -16.07
C LEU A 121 62.11 110.03 -17.60
N LEU A 122 61.82 108.86 -18.17
CA LEU A 122 61.84 108.62 -19.60
C LEU A 122 60.90 107.49 -19.98
N ARG A 123 60.03 107.71 -20.96
CA ARG A 123 59.33 106.63 -21.67
C ARG A 123 60.06 106.34 -22.97
N VAL A 124 60.75 105.22 -23.08
CA VAL A 124 61.43 104.84 -24.34
C VAL A 124 60.38 104.65 -25.45
N HIS A 125 59.23 104.09 -25.10
CA HIS A 125 58.12 103.88 -26.02
C HIS A 125 57.36 105.14 -26.47
N LYS A 126 57.44 106.24 -25.70
CA LYS A 126 56.82 107.56 -26.00
C LYS A 126 57.70 108.69 -25.47
N PRO A 127 58.86 108.94 -26.09
CA PRO A 127 59.89 109.81 -25.52
C PRO A 127 59.37 111.19 -25.16
N GLU A 128 58.45 111.76 -25.92
CA GLU A 128 57.86 113.09 -25.76
C GLU A 128 57.08 113.30 -24.45
N ARG A 129 56.65 112.25 -23.74
CA ARG A 129 55.92 112.38 -22.46
C ARG A 129 56.78 112.00 -21.26
N PHE A 130 57.13 112.97 -20.42
CA PHE A 130 57.95 112.80 -19.22
C PHE A 130 57.57 113.86 -18.15
N GLY A 131 58.04 113.65 -16.92
CA GLY A 131 57.85 114.58 -15.80
C GLY A 131 56.49 114.48 -15.08
N ASP A 132 55.58 113.64 -15.54
CA ASP A 132 54.30 113.40 -14.88
C ASP A 132 54.42 112.43 -13.69
N ASP A 133 53.67 112.73 -12.62
CA ASP A 133 53.57 111.90 -11.42
C ASP A 133 52.64 110.71 -11.69
N LEU A 134 53.19 109.51 -11.50
CA LEU A 134 52.48 108.25 -11.75
C LEU A 134 51.93 107.61 -10.47
N SER A 135 52.23 108.19 -9.30
CA SER A 135 51.98 107.56 -8.00
C SER A 135 50.51 107.24 -7.71
N SER A 136 49.57 107.97 -8.33
CA SER A 136 48.14 107.76 -8.15
C SER A 136 47.59 106.53 -8.89
N PHE A 137 48.25 106.03 -9.94
CA PHE A 137 47.72 104.94 -10.77
C PHE A 137 48.74 103.85 -11.14
N ARG A 138 50.04 104.06 -10.93
CA ARG A 138 51.10 103.06 -11.16
C ARG A 138 51.62 102.53 -9.83
N GLN A 139 50.78 101.75 -9.16
CA GLN A 139 51.06 101.13 -7.86
C GLN A 139 52.22 100.12 -7.93
N THR A 140 52.47 99.47 -9.08
CA THR A 140 53.66 98.62 -9.26
C THR A 140 54.96 99.44 -9.16
N VAL A 141 55.01 100.62 -9.78
CA VAL A 141 56.15 101.54 -9.72
C VAL A 141 56.35 102.06 -8.31
N VAL A 142 55.27 102.51 -7.66
CA VAL A 142 55.30 102.98 -6.27
C VAL A 142 55.81 101.88 -5.33
N ARG A 143 55.26 100.67 -5.44
CA ARG A 143 55.66 99.53 -4.62
C ARG A 143 57.13 99.16 -4.84
N THR A 144 57.59 99.11 -6.09
CA THR A 144 58.99 98.82 -6.40
C THR A 144 59.92 99.87 -5.81
N ASN A 145 59.62 101.17 -5.98
CA ASN A 145 60.45 102.25 -5.44
C ASN A 145 60.46 102.28 -3.90
N GLN A 146 59.34 101.98 -3.24
CA GLN A 146 59.26 101.97 -1.78
C GLN A 146 59.96 100.75 -1.18
N THR A 147 59.72 99.56 -1.75
CA THR A 147 60.22 98.30 -1.20
C THR A 147 61.62 97.95 -1.66
N HIS A 148 62.12 98.59 -2.73
CA HIS A 148 63.39 98.27 -3.38
C HIS A 148 63.47 96.81 -3.84
N LYS A 149 62.32 96.22 -4.19
CA LYS A 149 62.21 94.86 -4.74
C LYS A 149 61.48 94.91 -6.08
N PRO A 150 61.76 93.98 -6.99
CA PRO A 150 60.97 93.80 -8.20
C PRO A 150 59.48 93.62 -7.88
N THR A 151 58.61 94.24 -8.68
CA THR A 151 57.17 94.03 -8.66
C THR A 151 56.72 93.67 -10.07
N GLN A 152 55.95 92.60 -10.20
CA GLN A 152 55.43 92.12 -11.48
C GLN A 152 53.96 91.71 -11.38
N GLY A 153 53.27 91.71 -12.52
CA GLY A 153 51.91 91.22 -12.64
C GLY A 153 51.03 92.13 -13.49
N LEU A 154 49.73 91.86 -13.49
CA LEU A 154 48.73 92.68 -14.17
C LEU A 154 48.48 93.97 -13.39
N GLU A 155 48.45 95.08 -14.09
CA GLU A 155 48.07 96.37 -13.52
C GLU A 155 47.36 97.26 -14.54
N GLY A 156 46.33 97.97 -14.08
CA GLY A 156 45.62 98.96 -14.87
C GLY A 156 46.46 100.23 -15.08
N GLY A 157 46.49 100.72 -16.32
CA GLY A 157 47.01 102.05 -16.65
C GLY A 157 46.00 102.85 -17.44
N VAL A 158 46.38 104.08 -17.83
CA VAL A 158 45.53 104.98 -18.62
C VAL A 158 45.12 104.38 -19.99
N ALA A 159 45.94 103.47 -20.54
CA ALA A 159 45.69 102.79 -21.80
C ALA A 159 45.02 101.40 -21.64
N GLY A 160 44.61 101.03 -20.43
CA GLY A 160 44.03 99.72 -20.12
C GLY A 160 44.93 98.84 -19.26
N LEU A 161 44.52 97.57 -19.11
CA LEU A 161 45.22 96.57 -18.32
C LEU A 161 46.47 96.09 -19.08
N GLY A 162 47.62 96.02 -18.42
CA GLY A 162 48.86 95.52 -19.02
C GLY A 162 49.62 94.62 -18.07
N ILE A 163 50.46 93.74 -18.64
CA ILE A 163 51.37 92.91 -17.86
C ILE A 163 52.66 93.71 -17.65
N ARG A 164 53.07 93.90 -16.40
CA ARG A 164 54.17 94.79 -16.02
C ARG A 164 55.23 94.03 -15.24
N GLY A 165 56.49 94.41 -15.44
CA GLY A 165 57.63 94.04 -14.61
C GLY A 165 58.46 95.28 -14.31
N VAL A 166 58.52 95.68 -13.04
CA VAL A 166 59.18 96.91 -12.58
C VAL A 166 60.26 96.57 -11.57
N VAL A 167 61.49 97.00 -11.84
CA VAL A 167 62.68 96.66 -11.05
C VAL A 167 63.38 97.95 -10.59
N PRO A 168 63.87 98.03 -9.34
CA PRO A 168 64.54 99.23 -8.86
C PRO A 168 65.92 99.41 -9.53
N VAL A 169 66.28 100.65 -9.82
CA VAL A 169 67.62 101.03 -10.26
C VAL A 169 68.37 101.58 -9.05
N THR A 170 69.47 100.92 -8.66
CA THR A 170 70.26 101.26 -7.48
C THR A 170 71.68 101.68 -7.84
N GLY A 171 72.18 102.73 -7.22
CA GLY A 171 73.57 103.17 -7.35
C GLY A 171 74.52 102.45 -6.39
N PRO A 172 75.82 102.82 -6.41
CA PRO A 172 76.82 102.26 -5.51
C PRO A 172 76.38 102.33 -4.03
N GLY A 173 76.54 101.24 -3.29
CA GLY A 173 76.12 101.15 -1.88
C GLY A 173 74.61 100.98 -1.66
N GLY A 174 73.82 100.68 -2.71
CA GLY A 174 72.38 100.40 -2.60
C GLY A 174 71.49 101.65 -2.57
N ARG A 175 72.02 102.83 -2.94
CA ARG A 175 71.24 104.08 -3.01
C ARG A 175 70.13 103.96 -4.06
N PRO A 176 68.86 104.25 -3.74
CA PRO A 176 67.80 104.27 -4.74
C PRO A 176 67.98 105.42 -5.72
N LEU A 177 68.01 105.10 -7.00
CA LEU A 177 68.06 106.07 -8.09
C LEU A 177 66.71 106.18 -8.80
N GLY A 178 65.87 105.16 -8.71
CA GLY A 178 64.56 105.11 -9.35
C GLY A 178 64.16 103.67 -9.66
N SER A 179 63.42 103.47 -10.75
CA SER A 179 63.09 102.14 -11.27
C SER A 179 63.01 102.13 -12.79
N VAL A 180 63.05 100.94 -13.35
CA VAL A 180 62.83 100.66 -14.76
C VAL A 180 61.72 99.63 -14.91
N GLU A 181 60.88 99.84 -15.91
CA GLU A 181 59.71 99.04 -16.21
C GLU A 181 59.80 98.52 -17.64
N PHE A 182 59.43 97.25 -17.81
CA PHE A 182 58.95 96.69 -19.06
C PHE A 182 57.50 96.25 -18.90
N GLY A 183 56.73 96.34 -19.98
CA GLY A 183 55.38 95.79 -19.99
C GLY A 183 54.98 95.25 -21.34
N ALA A 184 54.36 94.07 -21.30
CA ALA A 184 53.81 93.38 -22.44
C ALA A 184 52.32 93.75 -22.66
N GLY A 185 51.89 93.68 -23.90
CA GLY A 185 50.50 93.91 -24.28
C GLY A 185 49.56 92.87 -23.67
N PHE A 186 48.48 93.32 -23.02
CA PHE A 186 47.43 92.45 -22.51
C PHE A 186 46.07 92.92 -23.04
N GLY A 187 45.45 92.12 -23.90
CA GLY A 187 44.24 92.50 -24.63
C GLY A 187 43.89 91.45 -25.69
N GLN A 188 43.05 91.80 -26.67
CA GLN A 188 42.48 90.85 -27.64
C GLN A 188 43.51 89.91 -28.29
N GLY A 189 44.68 90.42 -28.70
CA GLY A 189 45.73 89.60 -29.34
C GLY A 189 46.27 88.47 -28.44
N PHE A 190 46.33 88.68 -27.12
CA PHE A 190 46.72 87.63 -26.17
C PHE A 190 45.68 86.50 -26.11
N PHE A 191 44.39 86.87 -26.11
CA PHE A 191 43.28 85.93 -26.03
C PHE A 191 43.10 85.15 -27.34
N ASP A 192 43.26 85.79 -28.50
CA ASP A 192 43.23 85.13 -29.81
C ASP A 192 44.36 84.09 -29.93
N ALA A 193 45.58 84.44 -29.48
CA ALA A 193 46.70 83.52 -29.43
C ALA A 193 46.46 82.35 -28.48
N PHE A 194 45.78 82.59 -27.34
CA PHE A 194 45.40 81.54 -26.41
C PHE A 194 44.38 80.56 -27.02
N LYS A 195 43.32 81.07 -27.66
CA LYS A 195 42.33 80.26 -28.39
C LYS A 195 42.99 79.40 -29.46
N ALA A 196 43.87 79.97 -30.28
CA ALA A 196 44.54 79.23 -31.35
C ALA A 196 45.41 78.06 -30.84
N ARG A 197 46.03 78.20 -29.65
CA ARG A 197 46.88 77.14 -29.06
C ARG A 197 46.11 76.08 -28.31
N ARG A 198 44.98 76.45 -27.70
CA ARG A 198 44.26 75.59 -26.74
C ARG A 198 42.89 75.13 -27.24
N ASP A 199 42.43 75.64 -28.38
CA ASP A 199 41.12 75.34 -28.97
C ASP A 199 39.97 75.56 -27.98
N VAL A 200 40.08 76.62 -27.17
CA VAL A 200 39.09 77.00 -26.17
C VAL A 200 38.72 78.46 -26.35
N ASP A 201 37.43 78.74 -26.29
CA ASP A 201 36.91 80.09 -26.32
C ASP A 201 37.18 80.77 -24.97
N VAL A 202 37.67 82.01 -24.97
CA VAL A 202 38.04 82.75 -23.76
C VAL A 202 37.56 84.20 -23.81
N ALA A 203 37.05 84.71 -22.70
CA ALA A 203 36.68 86.11 -22.53
C ALA A 203 37.10 86.63 -21.15
N LEU A 204 37.48 87.90 -21.07
CA LEU A 204 37.73 88.62 -19.81
C LEU A 204 36.70 89.73 -19.64
N TYR A 205 36.01 89.71 -18.51
CA TYR A 205 35.11 90.76 -18.09
C TYR A 205 35.70 91.54 -16.91
N LEU A 206 35.72 92.87 -17.03
CA LEU A 206 36.11 93.78 -15.96
C LEU A 206 34.86 94.42 -15.35
N PHE A 207 34.97 94.87 -14.10
CA PHE A 207 33.84 95.44 -13.35
C PHE A 207 34.18 96.84 -12.86
N GLU A 208 33.37 97.82 -13.25
CA GLU A 208 33.38 99.19 -12.71
C GLU A 208 32.11 99.39 -11.89
N GLY A 209 32.20 99.21 -10.56
CA GLY A 209 31.02 99.10 -9.71
C GLY A 209 30.18 97.87 -10.11
N ASP A 210 28.89 98.07 -10.33
CA ASP A 210 27.96 97.01 -10.78
C ASP A 210 27.95 96.81 -12.31
N LYS A 211 28.71 97.61 -13.07
CA LYS A 211 28.73 97.54 -14.54
C LYS A 211 29.83 96.61 -15.04
N MET A 212 29.42 95.52 -15.67
CA MET A 212 30.32 94.58 -16.37
C MET A 212 30.66 95.10 -17.77
N THR A 213 31.94 95.11 -18.12
CA THR A 213 32.43 95.43 -19.46
C THR A 213 33.31 94.32 -20.00
N THR A 214 33.17 94.00 -21.28
CA THR A 214 34.04 93.03 -21.96
C THR A 214 35.36 93.70 -22.29
N PHE A 215 36.44 93.18 -21.73
CA PHE A 215 37.79 93.68 -22.00
C PHE A 215 38.37 93.04 -23.27
N ALA A 216 38.27 91.72 -23.38
CA ALA A 216 38.65 90.95 -24.55
C ALA A 216 37.77 89.70 -24.63
N SER A 217 37.44 89.24 -25.84
CA SER A 217 36.64 88.03 -26.02
C SER A 217 36.91 87.40 -27.37
N THR A 218 37.16 86.10 -27.39
CA THR A 218 37.25 85.28 -28.61
C THR A 218 35.91 84.64 -28.99
N MET A 219 34.86 84.89 -28.18
CA MET A 219 33.55 84.24 -28.27
C MET A 219 32.57 84.96 -29.23
N GLY A 220 32.98 86.09 -29.83
CA GLY A 220 32.19 86.79 -30.86
C GLY A 220 30.85 87.37 -30.42
N GLY A 221 30.55 87.44 -29.12
CA GLY A 221 29.24 87.88 -28.58
C GLY A 221 29.25 88.19 -27.08
N ALA A 222 28.06 88.35 -26.49
CA ALA A 222 27.87 88.50 -25.05
C ALA A 222 28.27 87.22 -24.29
N SER A 223 28.46 87.33 -22.97
CA SER A 223 28.79 86.17 -22.14
C SER A 223 27.77 85.03 -22.27
N LEU A 224 28.27 83.80 -22.22
CA LEU A 224 27.45 82.59 -22.20
C LEU A 224 26.77 82.40 -20.84
N LEU A 225 27.38 82.92 -19.77
CA LEU A 225 26.77 82.98 -18.46
C LEU A 225 25.95 84.28 -18.27
N PRO A 226 24.83 84.23 -17.54
CA PRO A 226 24.14 85.44 -17.11
C PRO A 226 25.10 86.33 -16.33
N ALA A 227 25.10 87.64 -16.61
CA ALA A 227 25.99 88.61 -15.96
C ALA A 227 25.96 88.54 -14.42
N ALA A 228 24.81 88.23 -13.82
CA ALA A 228 24.68 88.02 -12.37
C ALA A 228 25.53 86.86 -11.83
N LYS A 229 25.68 85.78 -12.60
CA LYS A 229 26.54 84.65 -12.22
C LYS A 229 28.02 85.00 -12.33
N ILE A 230 28.41 85.72 -13.38
CA ILE A 230 29.80 86.18 -13.57
C ILE A 230 30.19 87.16 -12.46
N ALA A 231 29.30 88.12 -12.13
CA ALA A 231 29.51 89.05 -11.02
C ALA A 231 29.70 88.30 -9.69
N LYS A 232 28.95 87.22 -9.45
CA LYS A 232 29.13 86.38 -8.27
C LYS A 232 30.51 85.71 -8.25
N VAL A 233 31.00 85.19 -9.38
CA VAL A 233 32.33 84.57 -9.52
C VAL A 233 33.46 85.52 -9.16
N LEU A 234 33.32 86.82 -9.40
CA LEU A 234 34.30 87.81 -8.96
C LEU A 234 34.52 87.74 -7.43
N SER A 235 33.46 87.47 -6.67
CA SER A 235 33.49 87.36 -5.19
C SER A 235 33.49 85.93 -4.64
N SER A 236 33.29 84.90 -5.49
CA SER A 236 33.14 83.50 -5.08
C SER A 236 34.25 82.59 -5.62
N GLU A 237 34.08 81.28 -5.43
CA GLU A 237 34.87 80.25 -6.11
C GLU A 237 34.53 80.17 -7.61
N PRO A 238 35.39 79.52 -8.42
CA PRO A 238 35.11 79.27 -9.82
C PRO A 238 33.77 78.55 -10.04
N LEU A 239 33.13 78.83 -11.16
CA LEU A 239 31.86 78.24 -11.55
C LEU A 239 32.04 77.41 -12.80
N PHE A 240 31.68 76.12 -12.73
CA PHE A 240 31.43 75.29 -13.90
C PHE A 240 29.92 75.24 -14.18
N ALA A 241 29.54 75.41 -15.43
CA ALA A 241 28.15 75.29 -15.87
C ALA A 241 28.06 74.78 -17.30
N GLU A 242 27.00 74.04 -17.58
CA GLU A 242 26.62 73.65 -18.93
C GLU A 242 25.60 74.66 -19.47
N VAL A 243 25.88 75.21 -20.65
CA VAL A 243 25.04 76.23 -21.27
C VAL A 243 24.57 75.75 -22.63
N GLN A 244 23.26 75.76 -22.84
CA GLN A 244 22.68 75.38 -24.13
C GLN A 244 22.71 76.57 -25.10
N THR A 245 23.56 76.51 -26.12
CA THR A 245 23.60 77.50 -27.21
C THR A 245 22.92 76.93 -28.46
N GLY A 246 21.61 77.17 -28.61
CA GLY A 246 20.84 76.71 -29.77
C GLY A 246 20.63 75.19 -29.86
N ALA A 247 20.51 74.66 -31.09
CA ALA A 247 20.18 73.25 -31.38
C ALA A 247 21.38 72.27 -31.31
N GLY A 248 22.57 72.74 -30.90
CA GLY A 248 23.78 71.93 -30.77
C GLY A 248 23.89 71.17 -29.44
N ALA A 249 25.02 70.51 -29.18
CA ALA A 249 25.28 69.74 -27.95
C ALA A 249 25.44 70.59 -26.67
N GLY A 250 25.31 71.92 -26.78
CA GLY A 250 25.61 72.87 -25.70
C GLY A 250 27.12 73.11 -25.56
N ARG A 251 27.48 74.03 -24.67
CA ARG A 251 28.85 74.38 -24.33
C ARG A 251 29.09 74.15 -22.84
N ALA A 252 30.22 73.55 -22.51
CA ALA A 252 30.72 73.55 -21.15
C ALA A 252 31.43 74.89 -20.90
N VAL A 253 31.10 75.55 -19.80
CA VAL A 253 31.60 76.89 -19.47
C VAL A 253 32.22 76.88 -18.09
N TYR A 254 33.40 77.47 -17.97
CA TYR A 254 34.13 77.62 -16.71
C TYR A 254 34.50 79.09 -16.50
N ALA A 255 34.06 79.66 -15.40
CA ALA A 255 34.33 81.05 -15.05
C ALA A 255 35.14 81.14 -13.76
N ALA A 256 36.22 81.92 -13.76
CA ALA A 256 37.10 82.08 -12.60
C ALA A 256 37.67 83.52 -12.49
N PRO A 257 37.93 84.01 -11.26
CA PRO A 257 38.41 85.37 -11.05
C PRO A 257 39.87 85.55 -11.48
N LEU A 258 40.16 86.67 -12.15
CA LEU A 258 41.51 87.12 -12.49
C LEU A 258 42.02 88.11 -11.43
N VAL A 259 43.27 87.94 -11.00
CA VAL A 259 43.90 88.79 -9.98
C VAL A 259 44.98 89.71 -10.57
N ASP A 260 45.13 90.89 -9.97
CA ASP A 260 46.22 91.83 -10.27
C ASP A 260 47.52 91.50 -9.50
N PHE A 261 48.56 92.29 -9.73
CA PHE A 261 49.87 92.17 -9.06
C PHE A 261 49.81 92.19 -7.52
N SER A 262 48.72 92.71 -6.93
CA SER A 262 48.51 92.79 -5.48
C SER A 262 47.70 91.61 -4.92
N GLY A 263 47.19 90.74 -5.80
CA GLY A 263 46.28 89.65 -5.46
C GLY A 263 44.81 90.07 -5.40
N ARG A 264 44.48 91.32 -5.76
CA ARG A 264 43.10 91.80 -5.83
C ARG A 264 42.44 91.29 -7.10
N ARG A 265 41.21 90.79 -6.98
CA ARG A 265 40.42 90.32 -8.13
C ARG A 265 39.95 91.52 -8.94
N ILE A 266 40.30 91.54 -10.22
CA ILE A 266 40.06 92.67 -11.14
C ILE A 266 39.06 92.35 -12.24
N GLY A 267 38.77 91.07 -12.46
CA GLY A 267 37.84 90.61 -13.48
C GLY A 267 37.54 89.13 -13.39
N VAL A 268 36.75 88.63 -14.32
CA VAL A 268 36.41 87.21 -14.44
C VAL A 268 36.76 86.74 -15.84
N ILE A 269 37.54 85.67 -15.90
CA ILE A 269 37.78 84.91 -17.11
C ILE A 269 36.64 83.92 -17.28
N GLU A 270 36.03 83.88 -18.45
CA GLU A 270 35.10 82.87 -18.89
C GLU A 270 35.74 82.05 -20.01
N LEU A 271 35.80 80.74 -19.83
CA LEU A 271 36.23 79.76 -20.81
C LEU A 271 35.05 78.94 -21.28
N ALA A 272 34.97 78.63 -22.57
CA ALA A 272 33.92 77.79 -23.12
C ALA A 272 34.46 76.79 -24.14
N GLN A 273 33.88 75.59 -24.14
CA GLN A 273 34.22 74.50 -25.05
C GLN A 273 32.95 73.77 -25.52
N ASP A 274 32.96 73.24 -26.74
CA ASP A 274 31.83 72.51 -27.33
C ASP A 274 31.72 71.08 -26.78
N ARG A 275 30.54 70.70 -26.29
CA ARG A 275 30.26 69.36 -25.73
C ARG A 275 30.15 68.27 -26.80
N GLY A 276 30.00 68.65 -28.07
CA GLY A 276 29.95 67.73 -29.21
C GLY A 276 31.18 66.82 -29.30
N ARG A 277 32.29 67.23 -28.70
CA ARG A 277 33.53 66.44 -28.58
C ARG A 277 33.35 65.13 -27.79
N PHE A 278 32.41 65.08 -26.83
CA PHE A 278 32.12 63.89 -26.02
C PHE A 278 30.84 63.15 -26.45
N ALA A 279 30.07 63.70 -27.41
CA ALA A 279 28.82 63.11 -27.87
C ALA A 279 29.00 61.73 -28.54
N GLY A 280 30.14 61.50 -29.22
CA GLY A 280 30.48 60.19 -29.80
C GLY A 280 30.61 59.09 -28.75
N ALA A 281 31.27 59.39 -27.62
CA ALA A 281 31.47 58.43 -26.54
C ALA A 281 30.15 57.98 -25.89
N LEU A 282 29.16 58.88 -25.78
CA LEU A 282 27.84 58.56 -25.24
C LEU A 282 27.01 57.69 -26.20
N SER A 283 27.12 57.93 -27.51
CA SER A 283 26.47 57.12 -28.55
C SER A 283 27.01 55.68 -28.57
N ASP A 284 28.33 55.51 -28.44
CA ASP A 284 28.98 54.19 -28.40
C ASP A 284 28.65 53.41 -27.12
N ALA A 285 28.57 54.10 -25.97
CA ALA A 285 28.09 53.50 -24.72
C ALA A 285 26.64 53.01 -24.85
N ARG A 286 25.78 53.74 -25.57
CA ARG A 286 24.38 53.35 -25.79
C ARG A 286 24.24 52.13 -26.69
N SER A 287 24.97 52.08 -27.80
CA SER A 287 24.89 50.97 -28.77
C SER A 287 25.44 49.66 -28.18
N THR A 288 26.57 49.72 -27.47
CA THR A 288 27.17 48.57 -26.77
C THR A 288 26.26 48.04 -25.66
N ALA A 289 25.63 48.92 -24.87
CA ALA A 289 24.70 48.50 -23.82
C ALA A 289 23.45 47.81 -24.38
N LEU A 290 22.90 48.29 -25.50
CA LEU A 290 21.75 47.68 -26.17
C LEU A 290 22.09 46.32 -26.80
N LEU A 291 23.28 46.18 -27.38
CA LEU A 291 23.75 44.91 -27.94
C LEU A 291 23.90 43.83 -26.86
N MET A 292 24.52 44.18 -25.72
CA MET A 292 24.67 43.28 -24.58
C MET A 292 23.31 42.84 -24.00
N ALA A 293 22.35 43.77 -23.91
CA ALA A 293 20.99 43.46 -23.48
C ALA A 293 20.29 42.47 -24.44
N ALA A 294 20.45 42.65 -25.76
CA ALA A 294 19.89 41.76 -26.76
C ALA A 294 20.48 40.34 -26.69
N ILE A 295 21.80 40.22 -26.51
CA ILE A 295 22.48 38.92 -26.37
C ILE A 295 22.02 38.19 -25.11
N ALA A 296 21.96 38.88 -23.97
CA ALA A 296 21.49 38.31 -22.70
C ALA A 296 20.05 37.78 -22.83
N LEU A 297 19.18 38.52 -23.51
CA LEU A 297 17.81 38.10 -23.77
C LEU A 297 17.74 36.84 -24.65
N ALA A 298 18.52 36.80 -25.74
CA ALA A 298 18.54 35.65 -26.65
C ALA A 298 19.04 34.37 -25.97
N VAL A 299 20.13 34.45 -25.19
CA VAL A 299 20.69 33.30 -24.46
C VAL A 299 19.71 32.79 -23.41
N GLY A 300 19.14 33.70 -22.60
CA GLY A 300 18.25 33.27 -21.53
C GLY A 300 16.90 32.73 -22.02
N LEU A 301 16.34 33.26 -23.12
CA LEU A 301 15.18 32.65 -23.78
C LEU A 301 15.50 31.26 -24.35
N SER A 302 16.70 31.08 -24.91
CA SER A 302 17.13 29.78 -25.45
C SER A 302 17.28 28.72 -24.35
N LEU A 303 17.89 29.07 -23.22
CA LEU A 303 17.99 28.19 -22.05
C LEU A 303 16.61 27.86 -21.47
N ALA A 304 15.74 28.86 -21.34
CA ALA A 304 14.35 28.64 -20.90
C ALA A 304 13.59 27.69 -21.84
N ALA A 305 13.81 27.80 -23.15
CA ALA A 305 13.19 26.93 -24.14
C ALA A 305 13.65 25.47 -24.03
N LEU A 306 14.94 25.24 -23.82
CA LEU A 306 15.50 23.90 -23.64
C LEU A 306 15.01 23.26 -22.33
N ALA A 307 15.01 24.01 -21.23
CA ALA A 307 14.49 23.55 -19.94
C ALA A 307 12.99 23.22 -20.04
N ALA A 308 12.19 24.11 -20.65
CA ALA A 308 10.78 23.89 -20.89
C ALA A 308 10.52 22.59 -21.66
N ARG A 309 11.19 22.40 -22.81
CA ARG A 309 11.03 21.20 -23.65
C ARG A 309 11.35 19.91 -22.91
N ASN A 310 12.44 19.88 -22.16
CA ASN A 310 12.87 18.68 -21.44
C ASN A 310 11.90 18.30 -20.31
N ILE A 311 11.42 19.29 -19.54
CA ILE A 311 10.47 19.06 -18.44
C ILE A 311 9.09 18.67 -18.97
N THR A 312 8.53 19.40 -19.94
CA THR A 312 7.17 19.13 -20.44
C THR A 312 7.08 17.82 -21.19
N GLY A 313 8.10 17.44 -21.98
CA GLY A 313 8.09 16.18 -22.71
C GLY A 313 8.06 14.96 -21.78
N ARG A 314 8.87 14.99 -20.71
CA ARG A 314 8.91 13.90 -19.71
C ARG A 314 7.62 13.82 -18.89
N LEU A 315 7.02 14.95 -18.54
CA LEU A 315 5.71 14.99 -17.87
C LEU A 315 4.59 14.45 -18.77
N GLN A 316 4.66 14.67 -20.08
CA GLN A 316 3.63 14.17 -21.00
C GLN A 316 3.68 12.64 -21.14
N ILE A 317 4.88 12.05 -21.22
CA ILE A 317 5.06 10.58 -21.18
C ILE A 317 4.47 10.00 -19.89
N LEU A 318 4.71 10.64 -18.74
CA LEU A 318 4.13 10.22 -17.46
C LEU A 318 2.60 10.24 -17.50
N VAL A 319 2.02 11.36 -17.94
CA VAL A 319 0.56 11.54 -18.02
C VAL A 319 -0.07 10.50 -18.95
N ASP A 320 0.53 10.27 -20.11
CA ASP A 320 0.06 9.26 -21.06
C ASP A 320 0.16 7.84 -20.46
N GLY A 321 1.26 7.52 -19.77
CA GLY A 321 1.42 6.25 -19.06
C GLY A 321 0.36 6.03 -17.99
N VAL A 322 0.15 7.01 -17.12
CA VAL A 322 -0.88 6.96 -16.07
C VAL A 322 -2.30 6.88 -16.68
N HIS A 323 -2.58 7.58 -17.78
CA HIS A 323 -3.87 7.48 -18.48
C HIS A 323 -4.11 6.11 -19.12
N ARG A 324 -3.05 5.38 -19.51
CA ARG A 324 -3.17 3.99 -19.98
C ARG A 324 -3.49 3.07 -18.81
N VAL A 325 -2.77 3.19 -17.68
CA VAL A 325 -3.06 2.45 -16.44
C VAL A 325 -4.48 2.69 -15.95
N ALA A 326 -4.95 3.94 -15.97
CA ALA A 326 -6.31 4.30 -15.56
C ALA A 326 -7.41 3.70 -16.47
N ARG A 327 -7.07 3.35 -17.72
CA ARG A 327 -7.97 2.65 -18.66
C ARG A 327 -7.83 1.12 -18.60
N GLY A 328 -7.12 0.60 -17.60
CA GLY A 328 -6.89 -0.83 -17.40
C GLY A 328 -5.72 -1.41 -18.19
N ASP A 329 -4.96 -0.58 -18.94
CA ASP A 329 -3.76 -1.05 -19.65
C ASP A 329 -2.55 -1.09 -18.70
N LEU A 330 -2.37 -2.24 -18.04
CA LEU A 330 -1.27 -2.50 -17.12
C LEU A 330 -0.05 -3.06 -17.83
N SER A 331 -0.12 -3.35 -19.15
CA SER A 331 0.98 -3.89 -19.96
C SER A 331 2.00 -2.83 -20.41
N VAL A 332 2.05 -1.69 -19.72
CA VAL A 332 2.73 -0.49 -20.20
C VAL A 332 3.89 -0.17 -19.31
N ASP A 333 5.06 0.09 -19.87
CA ASP A 333 6.21 0.48 -19.05
C ASP A 333 6.26 2.01 -18.89
N ILE A 334 6.12 2.50 -17.65
CA ILE A 334 6.27 3.92 -17.32
C ILE A 334 7.74 4.18 -16.96
N ALA A 335 8.65 3.87 -17.89
CA ALA A 335 10.08 4.03 -17.68
C ALA A 335 10.54 5.46 -18.02
N LEU A 336 10.56 6.33 -17.02
CA LEU A 336 11.23 7.62 -17.10
C LEU A 336 12.66 7.53 -16.56
N LYS A 337 13.62 7.95 -17.37
CA LYS A 337 15.03 8.07 -16.96
C LYS A 337 15.24 9.42 -16.26
N GLY A 338 16.02 9.44 -15.18
CA GLY A 338 16.47 10.65 -14.49
C GLY A 338 16.35 10.56 -12.98
N ALA A 339 17.24 11.24 -12.25
CA ALA A 339 17.27 11.27 -10.78
C ALA A 339 16.60 12.51 -10.17
N ASP A 340 15.99 13.36 -11.02
CA ASP A 340 15.27 14.56 -10.61
C ASP A 340 13.84 14.24 -10.14
N GLU A 341 13.11 15.26 -9.72
CA GLU A 341 11.75 15.13 -9.19
C GLU A 341 10.79 14.48 -10.20
N VAL A 342 10.98 14.76 -11.49
CA VAL A 342 10.18 14.15 -12.57
C VAL A 342 10.52 12.66 -12.73
N GLY A 343 11.80 12.28 -12.63
CA GLY A 343 12.22 10.89 -12.64
C GLY A 343 11.69 10.10 -11.45
N ARG A 344 11.76 10.67 -10.24
CA ARG A 344 11.18 10.07 -9.02
C ARG A 344 9.67 9.85 -9.14
N LEU A 345 8.94 10.80 -9.73
CA LEU A 345 7.51 10.66 -9.98
C LEU A 345 7.21 9.55 -11.00
N GLY A 346 8.06 9.40 -12.03
CA GLY A 346 8.00 8.28 -12.96
C GLY A 346 8.20 6.92 -12.30
N HIS A 347 9.21 6.79 -11.45
CA HIS A 347 9.45 5.55 -10.69
C HIS A 347 8.27 5.21 -9.77
N ALA A 348 7.73 6.17 -9.03
CA ALA A 348 6.56 5.95 -8.19
C ALA A 348 5.32 5.50 -8.99
N ALA A 349 5.10 6.07 -10.17
CA ALA A 349 4.01 5.66 -11.07
C ALA A 349 4.22 4.24 -11.62
N GLN A 350 5.47 3.87 -11.93
CA GLN A 350 5.82 2.52 -12.37
C GLN A 350 5.63 1.50 -11.24
N ASP A 351 6.03 1.82 -10.02
CA ASP A 351 5.84 0.95 -8.84
C ASP A 351 4.36 0.72 -8.59
N MET A 352 3.53 1.78 -8.64
CA MET A 352 2.07 1.69 -8.53
C MET A 352 1.48 0.77 -9.60
N ARG A 353 1.86 0.95 -10.87
CA ARG A 353 1.41 0.07 -11.96
C ARG A 353 1.82 -1.38 -11.71
N SER A 354 3.08 -1.62 -11.34
CA SER A 354 3.60 -2.96 -11.07
C SER A 354 2.80 -3.66 -9.96
N GLN A 355 2.52 -2.94 -8.86
CA GLN A 355 1.71 -3.43 -7.77
C GLN A 355 0.28 -3.77 -8.22
N LEU A 356 -0.35 -2.89 -9.02
CA LEU A 356 -1.68 -3.15 -9.59
C LEU A 356 -1.66 -4.37 -10.53
N HIS A 357 -0.64 -4.51 -11.37
CA HIS A 357 -0.47 -5.67 -12.24
C HIS A 357 -0.39 -6.97 -11.43
N SER A 358 0.45 -7.02 -10.40
CA SER A 358 0.55 -8.18 -9.51
C SER A 358 -0.77 -8.51 -8.80
N LEU A 359 -1.47 -7.49 -8.29
CA LEU A 359 -2.78 -7.68 -7.64
C LEU A 359 -3.82 -8.26 -8.60
N VAL A 360 -3.87 -7.77 -9.84
CA VAL A 360 -4.81 -8.28 -10.86
C VAL A 360 -4.47 -9.72 -11.27
N VAL A 361 -3.18 -10.06 -11.40
CA VAL A 361 -2.74 -11.44 -11.66
C VAL A 361 -3.13 -12.38 -10.50
N GLU A 362 -2.93 -11.96 -9.26
CA GLU A 362 -3.27 -12.74 -8.07
C GLU A 362 -4.79 -12.91 -7.93
N LEU A 363 -5.58 -11.85 -8.16
CA LEU A 363 -7.04 -11.89 -8.21
C LEU A 363 -7.55 -12.88 -9.26
N ARG A 364 -6.96 -12.89 -10.46
CA ARG A 364 -7.30 -13.87 -11.50
C ARG A 364 -7.07 -15.30 -11.04
N SER A 365 -5.91 -15.57 -10.44
CA SER A 365 -5.55 -16.88 -9.91
C SER A 365 -6.54 -17.35 -8.84
N HIS A 366 -6.92 -16.44 -7.93
CA HIS A 366 -7.92 -16.72 -6.89
C HIS A 366 -9.33 -16.97 -7.47
N ALA A 367 -9.75 -16.21 -8.49
CA ALA A 367 -11.00 -16.47 -9.18
C ALA A 367 -10.99 -17.89 -9.77
N VAL A 368 -9.98 -18.26 -10.57
CA VAL A 368 -9.87 -19.62 -11.13
C VAL A 368 -9.90 -20.71 -10.05
N ALA A 369 -9.24 -20.48 -8.91
CA ALA A 369 -9.26 -21.42 -7.79
C ALA A 369 -10.66 -21.56 -7.16
N VAL A 370 -11.40 -20.45 -6.98
CA VAL A 370 -12.78 -20.47 -6.48
C VAL A 370 -13.70 -21.19 -7.46
N HIS A 371 -13.56 -20.94 -8.76
CA HIS A 371 -14.34 -21.65 -9.79
C HIS A 371 -14.13 -23.16 -9.72
N LYS A 372 -12.86 -23.60 -9.64
CA LYS A 372 -12.52 -25.01 -9.53
C LYS A 372 -13.09 -25.64 -8.25
N ALA A 373 -12.94 -24.97 -7.11
CA ALA A 373 -13.49 -25.43 -5.84
C ALA A 373 -15.03 -25.54 -5.89
N ALA A 374 -15.70 -24.58 -6.54
CA ALA A 374 -17.14 -24.63 -6.74
C ALA A 374 -17.57 -25.85 -7.57
N GLN A 375 -16.85 -26.18 -8.65
CA GLN A 375 -17.11 -27.38 -9.45
C GLN A 375 -16.88 -28.68 -8.67
N GLU A 376 -15.79 -28.76 -7.90
CA GLU A 376 -15.53 -29.92 -7.03
C GLU A 376 -16.63 -30.11 -5.98
N ILE A 377 -17.11 -29.01 -5.37
CA ILE A 377 -18.26 -29.03 -4.45
C ILE A 377 -19.51 -29.51 -5.18
N SER A 378 -19.78 -29.05 -6.40
CA SER A 378 -20.95 -29.47 -7.17
C SER A 378 -20.95 -30.99 -7.42
N GLY A 379 -19.80 -31.54 -7.84
CA GLY A 379 -19.65 -32.99 -8.02
C GLY A 379 -19.82 -33.78 -6.72
N ALA A 380 -19.29 -33.27 -5.60
CA ALA A 380 -19.47 -33.90 -4.29
C ALA A 380 -20.94 -33.88 -3.82
N VAL A 381 -21.67 -32.79 -4.10
CA VAL A 381 -23.10 -32.64 -3.80
C VAL A 381 -23.94 -33.65 -4.58
N GLU A 382 -23.64 -33.89 -5.86
CA GLU A 382 -24.31 -34.91 -6.68
C GLU A 382 -24.10 -36.32 -6.10
N GLY A 383 -22.86 -36.65 -5.71
CA GLY A 383 -22.56 -37.93 -5.05
C GLY A 383 -23.28 -38.11 -3.70
N GLN A 384 -23.36 -37.03 -2.91
CA GLN A 384 -24.09 -37.03 -1.65
C GLN A 384 -25.61 -37.19 -1.86
N ALA A 385 -26.17 -36.59 -2.92
CA ALA A 385 -27.58 -36.71 -3.26
C ALA A 385 -27.95 -38.16 -3.60
N ALA A 386 -27.13 -38.83 -4.40
CA ALA A 386 -27.30 -40.24 -4.73
C ALA A 386 -27.26 -41.12 -3.46
N THR A 387 -26.30 -40.85 -2.56
CA THR A 387 -26.16 -41.55 -1.29
C THR A 387 -27.37 -41.33 -0.37
N SER A 388 -27.89 -40.10 -0.29
CA SER A 388 -29.09 -39.78 0.49
C SER A 388 -30.33 -40.50 -0.04
N SER A 389 -30.47 -40.59 -1.37
CA SER A 389 -31.56 -41.33 -2.01
C SER A 389 -31.46 -42.83 -1.73
N GLN A 390 -30.26 -43.41 -1.82
CA GLN A 390 -30.02 -44.81 -1.51
C GLN A 390 -30.31 -45.13 -0.03
N MET A 391 -29.89 -44.25 0.89
CA MET A 391 -30.19 -44.37 2.31
C MET A 391 -31.70 -44.39 2.57
N SER A 392 -32.47 -43.52 1.89
CA SER A 392 -33.93 -43.52 2.02
C SER A 392 -34.55 -44.85 1.57
N ALA A 393 -34.06 -45.42 0.46
CA ALA A 393 -34.52 -46.72 -0.02
C ALA A 393 -34.18 -47.85 0.97
N SER A 394 -32.94 -47.89 1.47
CA SER A 394 -32.52 -48.89 2.46
C SER A 394 -33.31 -48.78 3.76
N VAL A 395 -33.62 -47.57 4.22
CA VAL A 395 -34.43 -47.37 5.44
C VAL A 395 -35.86 -47.87 5.22
N ALA A 396 -36.45 -47.65 4.04
CA ALA A 396 -37.78 -48.19 3.71
C ALA A 396 -37.79 -49.73 3.73
N GLU A 397 -36.76 -50.37 3.16
CA GLU A 397 -36.60 -51.83 3.17
C GLU A 397 -36.42 -52.38 4.60
N ILE A 398 -35.55 -51.76 5.41
CA ILE A 398 -35.34 -52.17 6.81
C ILE A 398 -36.64 -51.97 7.62
N THR A 399 -37.40 -50.91 7.34
CA THR A 399 -38.69 -50.67 8.02
C THR A 399 -39.67 -51.80 7.69
N SER A 400 -39.83 -52.15 6.41
CA SER A 400 -40.71 -53.24 5.99
C SER A 400 -40.32 -54.58 6.63
N THR A 401 -39.03 -54.93 6.63
CA THR A 401 -38.55 -56.18 7.24
C THR A 401 -38.73 -56.19 8.76
N THR A 402 -38.60 -55.03 9.42
CA THR A 402 -38.84 -54.90 10.87
C THR A 402 -40.32 -55.03 11.22
N GLU A 403 -41.22 -54.49 10.38
CA GLU A 403 -42.67 -54.67 10.54
C GLU A 403 -43.07 -56.15 10.38
N GLU A 404 -42.52 -56.84 9.38
CA GLU A 404 -42.71 -58.28 9.18
C GLU A 404 -42.17 -59.11 10.36
N LEU A 405 -41.00 -58.74 10.89
CA LEU A 405 -40.42 -59.36 12.09
C LEU A 405 -41.33 -59.19 13.32
N SER A 406 -41.94 -58.02 13.49
CA SER A 406 -42.87 -57.73 14.59
C SER A 406 -44.17 -58.54 14.46
N ALA A 407 -44.69 -58.69 13.24
CA ALA A 407 -45.84 -59.54 12.94
C ALA A 407 -45.53 -61.02 13.24
N SER A 408 -44.40 -61.53 12.73
CA SER A 408 -43.94 -62.90 12.98
C SER A 408 -43.72 -63.17 14.47
N SER A 409 -43.14 -62.22 15.20
CA SER A 409 -42.99 -62.31 16.66
C SER A 409 -44.36 -62.41 17.35
N THR A 410 -45.37 -61.66 16.90
CA THR A 410 -46.72 -61.76 17.47
C THR A 410 -47.31 -63.16 17.24
N GLN A 411 -47.15 -63.73 16.05
CA GLN A 411 -47.61 -65.10 15.76
C GLN A 411 -46.86 -66.16 16.58
N ILE A 412 -45.54 -66.06 16.74
CA ILE A 412 -44.75 -67.00 17.56
C ILE A 412 -45.20 -66.95 19.02
N ALA A 413 -45.51 -65.77 19.55
CA ALA A 413 -46.04 -65.63 20.91
C ALA A 413 -47.41 -66.31 21.07
N GLU A 414 -48.31 -66.16 20.10
CA GLU A 414 -49.61 -66.84 20.08
C GLU A 414 -49.47 -68.36 19.97
N HIS A 415 -48.61 -68.85 19.07
CA HIS A 415 -48.32 -70.28 18.95
C HIS A 415 -47.70 -70.86 20.21
N SER A 416 -46.79 -70.13 20.86
CA SER A 416 -46.21 -70.54 22.14
C SER A 416 -47.27 -70.69 23.23
N LYS A 417 -48.27 -69.80 23.26
CA LYS A 417 -49.41 -69.91 24.17
C LYS A 417 -50.24 -71.16 23.86
N SER A 418 -50.51 -71.45 22.58
CA SER A 418 -51.19 -72.68 22.18
C SER A 418 -50.42 -73.94 22.58
N VAL A 419 -49.09 -73.94 22.49
CA VAL A 419 -48.25 -75.06 22.94
C VAL A 419 -48.34 -75.26 24.45
N VAL A 420 -48.39 -74.17 25.23
CA VAL A 420 -48.63 -74.25 26.69
C VAL A 420 -49.97 -74.92 26.99
N ASP A 421 -51.03 -74.53 26.28
CA ASP A 421 -52.37 -75.10 26.50
C ASP A 421 -52.40 -76.61 26.17
N ILE A 422 -51.81 -77.03 25.04
CA ILE A 422 -51.72 -78.44 24.64
C ILE A 422 -50.85 -79.25 25.63
N ALA A 423 -49.73 -78.69 26.08
CA ALA A 423 -48.87 -79.34 27.05
C ALA A 423 -49.56 -79.53 28.42
N ASN A 424 -50.31 -78.52 28.88
CA ASN A 424 -51.12 -78.63 30.10
C ASN A 424 -52.23 -79.69 29.96
N GLN A 425 -52.88 -79.79 28.79
CA GLN A 425 -53.85 -80.85 28.54
C GLN A 425 -53.18 -82.24 28.55
N THR A 426 -52.01 -82.38 27.92
CA THR A 426 -51.24 -83.63 27.90
C THR A 426 -50.81 -84.05 29.30
N TRP A 427 -50.41 -83.09 30.13
CA TRP A 427 -50.08 -83.31 31.53
C TRP A 427 -51.27 -83.87 32.32
N GLU A 428 -52.44 -83.26 32.17
CA GLU A 428 -53.67 -83.66 32.87
C GLU A 428 -54.16 -85.04 32.42
N GLU A 429 -54.17 -85.31 31.12
CA GLU A 429 -54.58 -86.60 30.55
C GLU A 429 -53.61 -87.72 30.95
N SER A 430 -52.29 -87.46 30.89
CA SER A 430 -51.27 -88.44 31.31
C SER A 430 -51.36 -88.74 32.81
N LYS A 431 -51.64 -87.72 33.63
CA LYS A 431 -51.86 -87.89 35.08
C LYS A 431 -53.10 -88.73 35.36
N LYS A 432 -54.22 -88.47 34.69
CA LYS A 432 -55.44 -89.30 34.79
C LYS A 432 -55.18 -90.73 34.33
N GLY A 433 -54.43 -90.91 33.25
CA GLY A 433 -53.98 -92.22 32.79
C GLY A 433 -53.16 -92.96 33.85
N ALA A 434 -52.21 -92.29 34.50
CA ALA A 434 -51.37 -92.90 35.53
C ALA A 434 -52.22 -93.35 36.74
N GLN A 435 -53.21 -92.53 37.14
CA GLN A 435 -54.17 -92.90 38.19
C GLN A 435 -55.03 -94.11 37.79
N ALA A 436 -55.47 -94.18 36.54
CA ALA A 436 -56.21 -95.34 36.03
C ALA A 436 -55.34 -96.62 36.04
N MET A 437 -54.05 -96.53 35.71
CA MET A 437 -53.12 -97.67 35.81
C MET A 437 -52.89 -98.12 37.25
N ASP A 438 -52.80 -97.20 38.21
CA ASP A 438 -52.70 -97.55 39.64
C ASP A 438 -53.93 -98.32 40.14
N LEU A 439 -55.13 -97.91 39.68
CA LEU A 439 -56.37 -98.64 39.94
C LEU A 439 -56.36 -100.05 39.32
N VAL A 440 -55.94 -100.17 38.05
CA VAL A 440 -55.80 -101.48 37.37
C VAL A 440 -54.82 -102.38 38.12
N MET A 441 -53.68 -101.83 38.56
CA MET A 441 -52.68 -102.58 39.30
C MET A 441 -53.22 -103.05 40.67
N THR A 442 -54.04 -102.25 41.34
CA THR A 442 -54.76 -102.66 42.56
C THR A 442 -55.73 -103.80 42.28
N LYS A 443 -56.52 -103.72 41.21
CA LYS A 443 -57.44 -104.79 40.81
C LYS A 443 -56.73 -106.08 40.38
N MET A 444 -55.57 -105.99 39.74
CA MET A 444 -54.76 -107.17 39.41
C MET A 444 -54.21 -107.88 40.64
N ARG A 445 -53.85 -107.13 41.70
CA ARG A 445 -53.46 -107.72 42.99
C ARG A 445 -54.62 -108.45 43.67
N GLU A 446 -55.80 -107.83 43.69
CA GLU A 446 -57.02 -108.48 44.22
C GLU A 446 -57.29 -109.80 43.48
N ILE A 447 -57.22 -109.82 42.13
CA ILE A 447 -57.40 -111.05 41.34
C ILE A 447 -56.32 -112.09 41.67
N GLN A 448 -55.06 -111.68 41.87
CA GLN A 448 -53.98 -112.58 42.24
C GLN A 448 -54.23 -113.23 43.61
N GLU A 449 -54.69 -112.46 44.60
CA GLU A 449 -55.03 -112.94 45.95
C GLU A 449 -56.25 -113.89 45.92
N ASP A 450 -57.30 -113.55 45.17
CA ASP A 450 -58.48 -114.41 44.98
C ASP A 450 -58.11 -115.74 44.31
N ASN A 451 -57.23 -115.71 43.31
CA ASN A 451 -56.77 -116.91 42.62
C ASN A 451 -55.87 -117.79 43.52
N GLN A 452 -55.01 -117.19 44.35
CA GLN A 452 -54.23 -117.92 45.35
C GLN A 452 -55.12 -118.61 46.39
N THR A 453 -56.18 -117.94 46.83
CA THR A 453 -57.17 -118.51 47.74
C THR A 453 -57.92 -119.67 47.09
N SER A 454 -58.38 -119.48 45.85
CA SER A 454 -59.05 -120.53 45.06
C SER A 454 -58.16 -121.76 44.85
N LEU A 455 -56.87 -121.56 44.55
CA LEU A 455 -55.88 -122.64 44.44
C LEU A 455 -55.76 -123.43 45.74
N ALA A 456 -55.73 -122.76 46.90
CA ALA A 456 -55.68 -123.42 48.20
C ALA A 456 -56.91 -124.30 48.45
N GLU A 457 -58.12 -123.79 48.17
CA GLU A 457 -59.38 -124.54 48.29
C GLU A 457 -59.44 -125.74 47.33
N ILE A 458 -58.98 -125.57 46.08
CA ILE A 458 -58.91 -126.66 45.08
C ILE A 458 -57.94 -127.76 45.54
N MET A 459 -56.77 -127.40 46.10
CA MET A 459 -55.82 -128.38 46.65
C MET A 459 -56.40 -129.13 47.85
N GLU A 460 -57.14 -128.44 48.73
CA GLU A 460 -57.85 -129.08 49.83
C GLU A 460 -58.91 -130.07 49.31
N LEU A 461 -59.72 -129.66 48.33
CA LEU A 461 -60.69 -130.53 47.68
C LEU A 461 -60.01 -131.76 47.05
N GLY A 462 -58.85 -131.57 46.41
CA GLY A 462 -58.04 -132.67 45.86
C GLY A 462 -57.60 -133.67 46.92
N THR A 463 -57.23 -133.19 48.11
CA THR A 463 -56.86 -134.03 49.24
C THR A 463 -58.07 -134.82 49.76
N ARG A 464 -59.21 -134.16 49.96
CA ARG A 464 -60.47 -134.79 50.37
C ARG A 464 -60.95 -135.84 49.36
N SER A 465 -60.84 -135.57 48.05
CA SER A 465 -61.19 -136.55 47.01
C SER A 465 -60.27 -137.77 47.01
N LYS A 466 -58.98 -137.64 47.34
CA LYS A 466 -58.07 -138.79 47.52
C LYS A 466 -58.45 -139.63 48.73
N GLU A 467 -58.84 -138.99 49.84
CA GLU A 467 -59.34 -139.69 51.03
C GLU A 467 -60.60 -140.50 50.71
N ILE A 468 -61.56 -139.93 49.97
CA ILE A 468 -62.77 -140.65 49.54
C ILE A 468 -62.39 -141.85 48.65
N SER A 469 -61.47 -141.68 47.69
CA SER A 469 -60.99 -142.79 46.85
C SER A 469 -60.39 -143.93 47.69
N LYS A 470 -59.62 -143.62 48.73
CA LYS A 470 -59.09 -144.62 49.68
C LYS A 470 -60.21 -145.34 50.43
N VAL A 471 -61.24 -144.63 50.87
CA VAL A 471 -62.40 -145.23 51.53
C VAL A 471 -63.17 -146.15 50.57
N MET A 472 -63.36 -145.75 49.32
CA MET A 472 -64.03 -146.61 48.32
C MET A 472 -63.27 -147.91 48.08
N GLY A 473 -61.94 -147.87 47.97
CA GLY A 473 -61.13 -149.09 47.84
C GLY A 473 -61.26 -150.04 49.05
N ILE A 474 -61.40 -149.50 50.26
CA ILE A 474 -61.69 -150.29 51.47
C ILE A 474 -63.09 -150.92 51.39
N ILE A 475 -64.11 -150.16 50.98
CA ILE A 475 -65.48 -150.69 50.85
C ILE A 475 -65.53 -151.78 49.78
N ASN A 476 -64.86 -151.59 48.64
CA ASN A 476 -64.80 -152.58 47.58
C ASN A 476 -64.11 -153.87 48.08
N THR A 477 -63.02 -153.73 48.84
CA THR A 477 -62.35 -154.87 49.50
C THR A 477 -63.29 -155.60 50.48
N ILE A 478 -64.07 -154.85 51.27
CA ILE A 478 -65.06 -155.42 52.20
C ILE A 478 -66.19 -156.10 51.42
N ALA A 479 -66.65 -155.53 50.31
CA ALA A 479 -67.68 -156.11 49.45
C ALA A 479 -67.19 -157.42 48.82
N ASP A 480 -65.96 -157.47 48.30
CA ASP A 480 -65.33 -158.69 47.79
C ASP A 480 -65.17 -159.76 48.87
N GLN A 481 -64.75 -159.38 50.09
CA GLN A 481 -64.70 -160.29 51.23
C GLN A 481 -66.09 -160.79 51.61
N THR A 482 -67.09 -159.91 51.63
CA THR A 482 -68.48 -160.27 51.95
C THR A 482 -69.05 -161.21 50.89
N LYS A 483 -68.73 -160.98 49.61
CA LYS A 483 -69.09 -161.84 48.48
C LYS A 483 -68.46 -163.23 48.61
N LEU A 484 -67.19 -163.32 49.03
CA LEU A 484 -66.52 -164.58 49.32
C LEU A 484 -67.14 -165.32 50.52
N ILE A 485 -67.43 -164.60 51.62
CA ILE A 485 -68.11 -165.16 52.80
C ILE A 485 -69.49 -165.69 52.41
N ALA A 486 -70.27 -164.91 51.65
CA ALA A 486 -71.58 -165.28 51.16
C ALA A 486 -71.53 -166.48 50.20
N PHE A 487 -70.52 -166.56 49.34
CA PHE A 487 -70.28 -167.71 48.48
C PHE A 487 -69.98 -168.98 49.29
N ASN A 488 -69.09 -168.89 50.28
CA ASN A 488 -68.77 -170.01 51.17
C ASN A 488 -69.99 -170.44 51.99
N ALA A 489 -70.79 -169.49 52.48
CA ALA A 489 -72.04 -169.77 53.20
C ALA A 489 -73.11 -170.41 52.30
N ALA A 490 -73.21 -170.00 51.03
CA ALA A 490 -74.10 -170.62 50.05
C ALA A 490 -73.67 -172.06 49.71
N LEU A 491 -72.35 -172.31 49.63
CA LEU A 491 -71.77 -173.64 49.42
C LEU A 491 -72.10 -174.57 50.60
N GLU A 492 -71.93 -174.10 51.84
CA GLU A 492 -72.24 -174.87 53.06
C GLU A 492 -73.75 -175.07 53.25
N ALA A 493 -74.58 -174.09 52.86
CA ALA A 493 -76.03 -174.25 52.84
C ALA A 493 -76.50 -175.29 51.81
N ALA A 494 -75.80 -175.43 50.69
CA ALA A 494 -76.06 -176.47 49.69
C ALA A 494 -75.58 -177.86 50.17
N SER A 495 -74.49 -177.92 50.95
CA SER A 495 -73.98 -179.18 51.55
C SER A 495 -74.93 -179.75 52.61
N ALA A 496 -75.62 -178.89 53.38
CA ALA A 496 -76.56 -179.25 54.44
C ALA A 496 -77.96 -179.72 53.96
N GLY A 497 -78.20 -179.82 52.64
CA GLY A 497 -79.44 -180.36 52.08
C GLY A 497 -80.71 -179.56 52.48
N GLU A 498 -81.80 -180.25 52.82
CA GLU A 498 -83.12 -179.63 53.06
C GLU A 498 -83.13 -178.65 54.26
N ALA A 499 -82.29 -178.88 55.28
CA ALA A 499 -82.14 -178.00 56.44
C ALA A 499 -81.44 -176.66 56.11
N GLY A 500 -80.55 -176.66 55.11
CA GLY A 500 -79.78 -175.49 54.67
C GLY A 500 -80.52 -174.56 53.72
N ARG A 501 -81.67 -174.97 53.16
CA ARG A 501 -82.38 -174.25 52.08
C ARG A 501 -82.71 -172.79 52.41
N ARG A 502 -83.14 -172.49 53.65
CA ARG A 502 -83.43 -171.10 54.07
C ARG A 502 -82.16 -170.27 54.23
N PHE A 503 -81.05 -170.88 54.69
CA PHE A 503 -79.76 -170.21 54.81
C PHE A 503 -79.13 -169.94 53.43
N GLY A 504 -79.29 -170.84 52.47
CA GLY A 504 -78.80 -170.67 51.10
C GLY A 504 -79.44 -169.47 50.38
N VAL A 505 -80.74 -169.24 50.60
CA VAL A 505 -81.44 -168.04 50.07
C VAL A 505 -80.87 -166.76 50.67
N VAL A 506 -80.60 -166.73 51.98
CA VAL A 506 -79.98 -165.57 52.66
C VAL A 506 -78.56 -165.34 52.14
N ALA A 507 -77.75 -166.39 51.98
CA ALA A 507 -76.39 -166.29 51.45
C ALA A 507 -76.37 -165.79 49.99
N ALA A 508 -77.31 -166.24 49.15
CA ALA A 508 -77.47 -165.72 47.79
C ALA A 508 -77.86 -164.22 47.78
N GLU A 509 -78.73 -163.79 48.69
CA GLU A 509 -79.10 -162.37 48.81
C GLU A 509 -77.96 -161.50 49.33
N ILE A 510 -77.15 -161.99 50.30
CA ILE A 510 -75.94 -161.30 50.75
C ILE A 510 -74.91 -161.18 49.61
N ARG A 511 -74.74 -162.24 48.81
CA ARG A 511 -73.85 -162.19 47.64
C ARG A 511 -74.34 -161.16 46.61
N ARG A 512 -75.65 -161.14 46.31
CA ARG A 512 -76.26 -160.16 45.41
C ARG A 512 -76.10 -158.72 45.93
N LEU A 513 -76.23 -158.52 47.24
CA LEU A 513 -76.00 -157.24 47.88
C LEU A 513 -74.52 -156.83 47.80
N ALA A 514 -73.60 -157.76 48.03
CA ALA A 514 -72.16 -157.53 47.88
C ALA A 514 -71.78 -157.18 46.43
N ASP A 515 -72.32 -157.89 45.43
CA ASP A 515 -72.18 -157.55 44.00
C ASP A 515 -72.70 -156.13 43.71
N SER A 516 -73.88 -155.78 44.24
CA SER A 516 -74.45 -154.44 44.09
C SER A 516 -73.63 -153.35 44.78
N VAL A 517 -72.97 -153.67 45.90
CA VAL A 517 -72.05 -152.74 46.60
C VAL A 517 -70.78 -152.55 45.76
N THR A 518 -70.17 -153.62 45.25
CA THR A 518 -69.00 -153.57 44.36
C THR A 518 -69.28 -152.71 43.12
N ASP A 519 -70.40 -152.95 42.44
CA ASP A 519 -70.81 -152.18 41.26
C ASP A 519 -71.00 -150.68 41.61
N SER A 520 -71.72 -150.39 42.70
CA SER A 520 -71.95 -149.01 43.16
C SER A 520 -70.65 -148.31 43.57
N THR A 521 -69.73 -149.02 44.24
CA THR A 521 -68.42 -148.46 44.59
C THR A 521 -67.56 -148.20 43.37
N GLY A 522 -67.63 -149.06 42.34
CA GLY A 522 -66.93 -148.83 41.07
C GLY A 522 -67.45 -147.60 40.31
N GLU A 523 -68.76 -147.37 40.33
CA GLU A 523 -69.34 -146.13 39.81
C GLU A 523 -68.85 -144.89 40.59
N ILE A 524 -68.84 -144.95 41.93
CA ILE A 524 -68.34 -143.84 42.76
C ILE A 524 -66.84 -143.62 42.52
N GLU A 525 -66.01 -144.67 42.43
CA GLU A 525 -64.59 -144.56 42.10
C GLU A 525 -64.39 -143.86 40.75
N THR A 526 -65.19 -144.20 39.74
CA THR A 526 -65.17 -143.54 38.43
C THR A 526 -65.51 -142.05 38.56
N LYS A 527 -66.52 -141.68 39.35
CA LYS A 527 -66.87 -140.27 39.60
C LYS A 527 -65.77 -139.52 40.36
N ILE A 528 -65.15 -140.14 41.35
CA ILE A 528 -64.03 -139.55 42.10
C ILE A 528 -62.81 -139.34 41.20
N SER A 529 -62.51 -140.30 40.32
CA SER A 529 -61.46 -140.14 39.30
C SER A 529 -61.76 -138.95 38.37
N GLN A 530 -63.00 -138.80 37.90
CA GLN A 530 -63.41 -137.62 37.10
C GLN A 530 -63.26 -136.29 37.86
N ILE A 531 -63.53 -136.28 39.17
CA ILE A 531 -63.32 -135.11 40.05
C ILE A 531 -61.83 -134.81 40.17
N GLN A 532 -60.98 -135.81 40.41
CA GLN A 532 -59.52 -135.64 40.50
C GLN A 532 -58.89 -135.12 39.20
N ASP A 533 -59.36 -135.61 38.05
CA ASP A 533 -58.95 -135.09 36.74
C ASP A 533 -59.36 -133.61 36.56
N SER A 534 -60.57 -133.27 37.01
CA SER A 534 -61.07 -131.89 36.94
C SER A 534 -60.28 -130.96 37.86
N ILE A 535 -59.92 -131.41 39.06
CA ILE A 535 -59.04 -130.69 39.99
C ILE A 535 -57.66 -130.47 39.37
N SER A 536 -57.08 -131.49 38.74
CA SER A 536 -55.78 -131.38 38.06
C SER A 536 -55.81 -130.34 36.93
N ARG A 537 -56.89 -130.32 36.14
CA ARG A 537 -57.11 -129.28 35.12
C ARG A 537 -57.28 -127.88 35.72
N LEU A 538 -58.01 -127.77 36.84
CA LEU A 538 -58.22 -126.50 37.54
C LEU A 538 -56.91 -125.93 38.10
N ILE A 539 -56.02 -126.78 38.65
CA ILE A 539 -54.68 -126.36 39.11
C ILE A 539 -53.87 -125.77 37.95
N ILE A 540 -53.73 -126.49 36.83
CA ILE A 540 -52.98 -126.01 35.65
C ILE A 540 -53.56 -124.68 35.14
N THR A 541 -54.89 -124.58 35.08
CA THR A 541 -55.56 -123.36 34.60
C THR A 541 -55.34 -122.19 35.56
N SER A 542 -55.35 -122.45 36.88
CA SER A 542 -55.17 -121.42 37.90
C SER A 542 -53.70 -120.96 37.98
N GLU A 543 -52.73 -121.86 37.85
CA GLU A 543 -51.29 -121.53 37.71
C GLU A 543 -51.05 -120.65 36.48
N LYS A 544 -51.66 -121.00 35.34
CA LYS A 544 -51.64 -120.14 34.14
C LYS A 544 -52.28 -118.78 34.42
N GLY A 545 -53.35 -118.75 35.21
CA GLY A 545 -53.98 -117.51 35.68
C GLY A 545 -53.02 -116.64 36.49
N VAL A 546 -52.28 -117.22 37.44
CA VAL A 546 -51.27 -116.52 38.25
C VAL A 546 -50.22 -115.86 37.37
N THR A 547 -49.64 -116.61 36.42
CA THR A 547 -48.66 -116.09 35.46
C THR A 547 -49.25 -114.96 34.61
N GLY A 548 -50.48 -115.13 34.10
CA GLY A 548 -51.17 -114.11 33.32
C GLY A 548 -51.42 -112.81 34.09
N THR A 549 -51.82 -112.89 35.36
CA THR A 549 -51.93 -111.71 36.25
C THR A 549 -50.58 -111.07 36.53
N ALA A 550 -49.52 -111.85 36.73
CA ALA A 550 -48.18 -111.32 36.96
C ALA A 550 -47.65 -110.52 35.75
N ASP A 551 -47.84 -111.06 34.54
CA ASP A 551 -47.52 -110.37 33.29
C ASP A 551 -48.36 -109.09 33.13
N GLY A 552 -49.64 -109.15 33.48
CA GLY A 552 -50.55 -108.00 33.49
C GLY A 552 -50.11 -106.89 34.46
N MET A 553 -49.65 -107.24 35.65
CA MET A 553 -49.09 -106.29 36.61
C MET A 553 -47.80 -105.65 36.07
N ALA A 554 -46.89 -106.44 35.50
CA ALA A 554 -45.64 -105.93 34.93
C ALA A 554 -45.90 -104.94 33.78
N ALA A 555 -46.84 -105.28 32.88
CA ALA A 555 -47.25 -104.39 31.79
C ALA A 555 -47.86 -103.08 32.33
N THR A 556 -48.77 -103.18 33.31
CA THR A 556 -49.42 -102.02 33.93
C THR A 556 -48.42 -101.09 34.63
N ALA A 557 -47.45 -101.65 35.36
CA ALA A 557 -46.40 -100.88 36.02
C ALA A 557 -45.49 -100.15 35.01
N ASN A 558 -45.15 -100.81 33.89
CA ASN A 558 -44.40 -100.18 32.80
C ASN A 558 -45.20 -99.02 32.17
N THR A 559 -46.49 -99.22 31.89
CA THR A 559 -47.37 -98.17 31.36
C THR A 559 -47.50 -96.99 32.33
N ALA A 560 -47.63 -97.23 33.64
CA ALA A 560 -47.64 -96.18 34.65
C ALA A 560 -46.34 -95.36 34.67
N THR A 561 -45.20 -96.03 34.50
CA THR A 561 -43.88 -95.36 34.41
C THR A 561 -43.80 -94.46 33.17
N LEU A 562 -44.24 -94.96 32.00
CA LEU A 562 -44.28 -94.19 30.75
C LEU A 562 -45.21 -92.97 30.84
N LEU A 563 -46.35 -93.08 31.54
CA LEU A 563 -47.22 -91.94 31.79
C LEU A 563 -46.57 -90.91 32.72
N GLY A 564 -45.80 -91.37 33.70
CA GLY A 564 -44.97 -90.50 34.55
C GLY A 564 -43.90 -89.73 33.77
N THR A 565 -43.25 -90.36 32.78
CA THR A 565 -42.29 -89.66 31.91
C THR A 565 -42.99 -88.65 30.98
N MET A 566 -44.20 -88.95 30.48
CA MET A 566 -45.01 -87.99 29.71
C MET A 566 -45.40 -86.76 30.55
N VAL A 567 -45.76 -86.94 31.81
CA VAL A 567 -46.02 -85.84 32.75
C VAL A 567 -44.80 -84.92 32.90
N GLY A 568 -43.60 -85.51 33.04
CA GLY A 568 -42.35 -84.77 33.09
C GLY A 568 -42.05 -84.00 31.80
N ALA A 569 -42.22 -84.65 30.65
CA ALA A 569 -42.02 -84.06 29.33
C ALA A 569 -42.98 -82.90 29.07
N ALA A 570 -44.27 -83.07 29.38
CA ALA A 570 -45.28 -82.02 29.24
C ALA A 570 -44.93 -80.76 30.04
N ARG A 571 -44.45 -80.93 31.30
CA ARG A 571 -44.00 -79.80 32.12
C ARG A 571 -42.80 -79.08 31.51
N GLN A 572 -41.84 -79.83 30.96
CA GLN A 572 -40.68 -79.25 30.28
C GLN A 572 -41.09 -78.48 29.02
N THR A 573 -42.05 -79.00 28.25
CA THR A 573 -42.62 -78.31 27.08
C THR A 573 -43.31 -77.01 27.47
N THR A 574 -44.11 -77.01 28.54
CA THR A 574 -44.74 -75.78 29.08
C THR A 574 -43.69 -74.71 29.42
N ASN A 575 -42.64 -75.08 30.15
CA ASN A 575 -41.58 -74.15 30.53
C ASN A 575 -40.84 -73.58 29.31
N ALA A 576 -40.50 -74.44 28.34
CA ALA A 576 -39.83 -74.02 27.11
C ALA A 576 -40.71 -73.06 26.29
N ALA A 577 -42.00 -73.36 26.14
CA ALA A 577 -42.94 -72.52 25.41
C ALA A 577 -43.14 -71.15 26.09
N GLN A 578 -43.19 -71.10 27.43
CA GLN A 578 -43.22 -69.83 28.17
C GLN A 578 -41.96 -68.99 27.95
N GLN A 579 -40.78 -69.62 27.94
CA GLN A 579 -39.52 -68.94 27.70
C GLN A 579 -39.40 -68.41 26.26
N ILE A 580 -39.91 -69.16 25.27
CA ILE A 580 -40.03 -68.69 23.89
C ILE A 580 -40.95 -67.47 23.84
N SER A 581 -42.15 -67.55 24.43
CA SER A 581 -43.10 -66.42 24.47
C SER A 581 -42.49 -65.15 25.05
N LEU A 582 -41.75 -65.25 26.17
CA LEU A 582 -41.06 -64.11 26.77
C LEU A 582 -39.97 -63.52 25.85
N SER A 583 -39.14 -64.38 25.26
CA SER A 583 -38.06 -63.97 24.36
C SER A 583 -38.61 -63.29 23.10
N THR A 584 -39.73 -63.80 22.59
CA THR A 584 -40.44 -63.22 21.44
C THR A 584 -41.10 -61.89 21.77
N GLN A 585 -41.62 -61.70 23.00
CA GLN A 585 -42.12 -60.41 23.46
C GLN A 585 -41.00 -59.35 23.55
N GLN A 586 -39.80 -59.78 23.97
CA GLN A 586 -38.60 -58.93 23.94
C GLN A 586 -38.20 -58.57 22.51
N GLN A 587 -38.19 -59.54 21.58
CA GLN A 587 -37.96 -59.28 20.15
C GLN A 587 -38.93 -58.23 19.59
N LYS A 588 -40.23 -58.37 19.87
CA LYS A 588 -41.24 -57.37 19.44
C LYS A 588 -40.93 -55.97 19.97
N THR A 589 -40.49 -55.86 21.23
CA THR A 589 -40.12 -54.59 21.84
C THR A 589 -38.90 -53.99 21.14
N ALA A 590 -37.88 -54.82 20.88
CA ALA A 590 -36.68 -54.41 20.15
C ALA A 590 -37.00 -53.97 18.71
N SER A 591 -37.87 -54.70 17.99
CA SER A 591 -38.35 -54.31 16.66
C SER A 591 -39.02 -52.94 16.68
N ASN A 592 -39.87 -52.66 17.66
CA ASN A 592 -40.50 -51.34 17.79
C ASN A 592 -39.47 -50.23 18.04
N GLN A 593 -38.42 -50.49 18.82
CA GLN A 593 -37.33 -49.54 19.03
C GLN A 593 -36.53 -49.29 17.76
N VAL A 594 -36.28 -50.33 16.95
CA VAL A 594 -35.65 -50.20 15.63
C VAL A 594 -36.49 -49.32 14.72
N VAL A 595 -37.82 -49.49 14.68
CA VAL A 595 -38.72 -48.62 13.89
C VAL A 595 -38.62 -47.15 14.32
N VAL A 596 -38.53 -46.86 15.62
CA VAL A 596 -38.32 -45.49 16.12
C VAL A 596 -36.99 -44.93 15.63
N ALA A 597 -35.90 -45.68 15.75
CA ALA A 597 -34.59 -45.26 15.26
C ALA A 597 -34.57 -45.03 13.73
N LEU A 598 -35.26 -45.88 12.96
CA LEU A 598 -35.38 -45.69 11.51
C LEU A 598 -36.10 -44.39 11.15
N ARG A 599 -37.13 -43.99 11.91
CA ARG A 599 -37.82 -42.69 11.70
C ARG A 599 -36.88 -41.51 11.92
N GLU A 600 -36.00 -41.58 12.92
CA GLU A 600 -34.97 -40.56 13.13
C GLU A 600 -33.99 -40.49 11.96
N ILE A 601 -33.59 -41.65 11.40
CA ILE A 601 -32.74 -41.71 10.20
C ILE A 601 -33.45 -41.10 8.98
N VAL A 602 -34.75 -41.37 8.77
CA VAL A 602 -35.53 -40.71 7.70
C VAL A 602 -35.50 -39.19 7.87
N SER A 603 -35.71 -38.70 9.10
CA SER A 603 -35.67 -37.26 9.39
C SER A 603 -34.29 -36.66 9.11
N ALA A 604 -33.21 -37.34 9.51
CA ALA A 604 -31.84 -36.92 9.24
C ALA A 604 -31.50 -36.93 7.74
N SER A 605 -31.99 -37.94 7.00
CA SER A 605 -31.85 -38.03 5.55
C SER A 605 -32.58 -36.89 4.84
N SER A 606 -33.79 -36.53 5.31
CA SER A 606 -34.53 -35.37 4.79
C SER A 606 -33.77 -34.05 5.00
N HIS A 607 -33.22 -33.82 6.20
CA HIS A 607 -32.37 -32.65 6.47
C HIS A 607 -31.09 -32.64 5.62
N THR A 608 -30.51 -33.81 5.37
CA THR A 608 -29.35 -33.95 4.49
C THR A 608 -29.71 -33.55 3.07
N ALA A 609 -30.84 -34.02 2.53
CA ALA A 609 -31.33 -33.64 1.21
C ALA A 609 -31.57 -32.13 1.06
N GLN A 610 -32.13 -31.48 2.09
CA GLN A 610 -32.28 -30.01 2.12
C GLN A 610 -30.92 -29.31 2.12
N SER A 611 -29.96 -29.82 2.89
CA SER A 611 -28.60 -29.26 2.98
C SER A 611 -27.86 -29.37 1.64
N ILE A 612 -27.99 -30.50 0.95
CA ILE A 612 -27.48 -30.74 -0.39
C ILE A 612 -28.02 -29.69 -1.38
N ALA A 613 -29.34 -29.45 -1.37
CA ALA A 613 -29.96 -28.45 -2.24
C ALA A 613 -29.37 -27.04 -2.00
N ARG A 614 -29.18 -26.67 -0.73
CA ARG A 614 -28.60 -25.37 -0.37
C ARG A 614 -27.12 -25.25 -0.72
N ILE A 615 -26.32 -26.31 -0.54
CA ILE A 615 -24.90 -26.31 -0.95
C ILE A 615 -24.79 -26.23 -2.47
N SER A 616 -25.69 -26.88 -3.21
CA SER A 616 -25.75 -26.77 -4.67
C SER A 616 -25.98 -25.33 -5.12
N GLU A 617 -26.92 -24.63 -4.48
CA GLU A 617 -27.19 -23.20 -4.75
C GLU A 617 -25.95 -22.33 -4.46
N ILE A 618 -25.32 -22.51 -3.29
CA ILE A 618 -24.10 -21.78 -2.91
C ILE A 618 -22.95 -22.05 -3.90
N SER A 619 -22.77 -23.30 -4.32
CA SER A 619 -21.75 -23.69 -5.30
C SER A 619 -21.99 -22.99 -6.65
N ARG A 620 -23.23 -22.93 -7.13
CA ARG A 620 -23.58 -22.18 -8.36
C ARG A 620 -23.31 -20.70 -8.20
N ASP A 621 -23.64 -20.12 -7.05
CA ASP A 621 -23.35 -18.71 -6.76
C ASP A 621 -21.84 -18.43 -6.72
N MET A 622 -21.04 -19.31 -6.11
CA MET A 622 -19.58 -19.19 -6.13
C MET A 622 -19.01 -19.28 -7.54
N ALA A 623 -19.50 -20.24 -8.36
CA ALA A 623 -19.08 -20.37 -9.75
C ALA A 623 -19.41 -19.13 -10.56
N ARG A 624 -20.60 -18.53 -10.34
CA ARG A 624 -21.03 -17.28 -10.96
C ARG A 624 -20.19 -16.09 -10.53
N MET A 625 -20.03 -15.85 -9.22
CA MET A 625 -19.21 -14.74 -8.69
C MET A 625 -17.77 -14.85 -9.18
N SER A 626 -17.24 -16.07 -9.26
CA SER A 626 -15.90 -16.30 -9.80
C SER A 626 -15.80 -15.96 -11.29
N ALA A 627 -16.83 -16.27 -12.09
CA ALA A 627 -16.86 -15.91 -13.50
C ALA A 627 -17.00 -14.39 -13.69
N GLU A 628 -17.80 -13.73 -12.86
CA GLU A 628 -17.92 -12.26 -12.83
C GLU A 628 -16.58 -11.60 -12.44
N LEU A 629 -15.85 -12.17 -11.47
CA LEU A 629 -14.51 -11.73 -11.08
C LEU A 629 -13.49 -11.91 -12.21
N ASP A 630 -13.51 -13.05 -12.92
CA ASP A 630 -12.62 -13.28 -14.07
C ASP A 630 -12.92 -12.30 -15.21
N ASP A 631 -14.20 -12.01 -15.49
CA ASP A 631 -14.61 -11.02 -16.50
C ASP A 631 -14.19 -9.58 -16.12
N LEU A 632 -14.33 -9.20 -14.84
CA LEU A 632 -13.83 -7.92 -14.31
C LEU A 632 -12.31 -7.80 -14.45
N VAL A 633 -11.58 -8.88 -14.21
CA VAL A 633 -10.13 -8.93 -14.36
C VAL A 633 -9.71 -8.91 -15.83
N ASP A 634 -10.47 -9.54 -16.74
CA ASP A 634 -10.23 -9.52 -18.19
C ASP A 634 -10.35 -8.10 -18.79
N HIS A 635 -11.00 -7.15 -18.11
CA HIS A 635 -10.97 -5.73 -18.49
C HIS A 635 -9.55 -5.12 -18.40
N PHE A 636 -8.67 -5.67 -17.57
CA PHE A 636 -7.29 -5.23 -17.44
C PHE A 636 -6.40 -5.94 -18.45
N LYS A 637 -5.68 -5.16 -19.25
CA LYS A 637 -4.68 -5.68 -20.17
C LYS A 637 -3.39 -5.92 -19.41
N LEU A 638 -3.08 -7.19 -19.18
CA LEU A 638 -1.82 -7.66 -18.64
C LEU A 638 -0.83 -7.89 -19.79
N ASP A 639 0.48 -7.88 -19.51
CA ASP A 639 1.50 -8.03 -20.56
C ASP A 639 1.24 -9.26 -21.45
N GLY A 640 1.20 -9.00 -22.76
CA GLY A 640 1.28 -10.04 -23.79
C GLY A 640 2.69 -10.61 -23.84
N GLY A 641 3.13 -11.25 -22.77
CA GLY A 641 4.36 -12.01 -22.72
C GLY A 641 4.20 -13.29 -23.55
N ALA A 642 5.04 -13.41 -24.57
CA ALA A 642 5.17 -14.59 -25.42
C ALA A 642 5.27 -15.88 -24.59
N GLY A 643 4.23 -16.70 -24.61
CA GLY A 643 4.21 -17.99 -23.91
C GLY A 643 2.83 -18.59 -23.68
N GLY A 644 1.92 -18.53 -24.67
CA GLY A 644 0.55 -18.99 -24.43
C GLY A 644 -0.34 -19.16 -25.65
N GLU A 645 0.12 -19.86 -26.69
CA GLU A 645 -0.77 -20.44 -27.71
C GLU A 645 -1.79 -21.46 -27.14
N GLY A 646 -1.86 -21.68 -25.81
CA GLY A 646 -2.79 -22.60 -25.15
C GLY A 646 -3.93 -21.96 -24.34
N ALA A 647 -3.93 -20.64 -24.08
CA ALA A 647 -4.90 -20.05 -23.14
C ALA A 647 -6.21 -19.55 -23.79
N GLY A 648 -6.17 -19.16 -25.07
CA GLY A 648 -7.36 -18.71 -25.81
C GLY A 648 -8.40 -19.80 -26.09
N THR A 649 -8.02 -21.06 -25.95
CA THR A 649 -8.91 -22.23 -26.09
C THR A 649 -9.69 -22.51 -24.81
N THR A 650 -9.14 -22.20 -23.63
CA THR A 650 -9.77 -22.46 -22.33
C THR A 650 -10.85 -21.43 -21.98
N THR A 651 -10.63 -20.15 -22.31
CA THR A 651 -11.63 -19.08 -22.09
C THR A 651 -12.86 -19.25 -22.99
N ARG A 652 -12.67 -19.82 -24.20
CA ARG A 652 -13.78 -20.15 -25.11
C ARG A 652 -14.56 -21.38 -24.66
N SER A 653 -13.90 -22.32 -23.97
CA SER A 653 -14.52 -23.51 -23.35
C SER A 653 -15.46 -23.12 -22.21
N LEU A 654 -15.03 -22.22 -21.30
CA LEU A 654 -15.85 -21.71 -20.18
C LEU A 654 -17.13 -21.01 -20.65
N ARG A 655 -17.07 -20.20 -21.72
CA ARG A 655 -18.27 -19.59 -22.33
C ARG A 655 -19.24 -20.62 -22.93
N SER A 656 -18.74 -21.73 -23.48
CA SER A 656 -19.62 -22.77 -24.05
C SER A 656 -20.34 -23.59 -22.99
N THR A 657 -19.70 -23.90 -21.85
CA THR A 657 -20.31 -24.72 -20.80
C THR A 657 -21.47 -24.00 -20.09
N ILE A 658 -21.42 -22.67 -19.99
CA ILE A 658 -22.47 -21.84 -19.37
C ILE A 658 -23.71 -21.68 -20.28
N GLN A 659 -23.57 -21.80 -21.60
CA GLN A 659 -24.73 -21.71 -22.51
C GLN A 659 -25.53 -23.03 -22.63
N THR A 660 -25.02 -24.13 -22.08
CA THR A 660 -25.63 -25.47 -22.18
C THR A 660 -25.97 -26.14 -20.85
N ALA A 661 -25.80 -25.45 -19.72
CA ALA A 661 -26.22 -25.88 -18.38
C ALA A 661 -27.20 -24.85 -17.79
#